data_AF-A0A941N9A1-F1
#
_entry.id   AF-A0A941N9A1-F1
#
_cell.length_a   1.000
_cell.length_b   1.000
_cell.length_c   1.000
_cell.angle_alpha   90.00
_cell.angle_beta   90.00
_cell.angle_gamma   90.00
#
_symmetry.space_group_name_H-M   'P 1'
#
loop_
_entity.id
_entity.type
_entity.pdbx_description
1 polymer ?
#
loop_
_entity_poly.entity_id
_entity_poly.type
_entity_poly.pdbx_seq_one_letter_code
_entity_poly.pdbx_strand_id
1 'polypeptide(L)'
;MPITTAPELLKLLEKSTLLSDEQLATARAWGETRPKSLAMRLVKEDWLTFWQAQLLLAGKGNRREFFLGKYKLLEMLGHGGMGAVYRAVQPGIGRMVAIKKLHKHVLKQPNAVERFLREIRSAAAVDDPHVVRAYDANCEHDTYYLVLEYVPGQNLKAWIREQGQLPIGWSCECIRQAALGLQHAHQLGLLHRDIKASNLLVTQGDNGLPLVKILDLGLARFECESSADGGLTRIGQIVGTPDYMAPEQAQDSKSADIRADIFSLGCTLFEMLTGRFPYGGVSMMEKLLARTNQEALPLRTFRHDAPVELEAIVAKMLARQPDQRYSTPAEVAAALAPFSIGTAAHPVASHQHADPDHTVSAAPVSSELQALQAEIVHLSAEVDQVGSTGGRKRGARAWILYLAALVAAVALLIGGATFISQQKRRQTVVGADDRQQTTARRAADGETGKSGKATPKDPERQTALWALKLGGTLKFVEIPADHDSRPGSPGAADHGPARTATREGDLPTGRFEITSLTLQGPHELSDSDFQRLAKLTELDTLSLTDIRVPEQSLDLLSRLEHLHTVRVADTPLTNAGASLFGRFLALQQLDLSETRVTGAVLQNLKPLTGLVDLSLAGTAVADKDLSGLQAFPKLEVLNLARTQVKGPGLVALKPLKLLKTLDLGGVPFVGGSIRHLGMLEGLTVLRLSRAKVRDDDLRLLSGLTKLREFVLDSTQVTGEGLRHFTWLSGLERLDMQETLIGDDGLKSLNSLTSLKSLRLRRSLISDRGLQEIQSLKQLEFLDLAETKVTAAGAEALRRNLPNCRIEL
;
A
#
# COMPACT_ATOMS: atom_id res chain seq x y z
N MET A 1 -1.70 20.32 30.67
CA MET A 1 -2.12 19.18 31.49
C MET A 1 -3.34 18.55 30.84
N PRO A 2 -3.47 17.22 30.83
CA PRO A 2 -4.66 16.55 30.30
C PRO A 2 -5.92 17.01 31.06
N ILE A 3 -7.03 17.10 30.36
CA ILE A 3 -8.31 17.55 30.93
C ILE A 3 -8.83 16.52 31.93
N THR A 4 -9.34 16.95 33.07
CA THR A 4 -9.90 16.08 34.11
C THR A 4 -11.41 16.20 34.26
N THR A 5 -12.04 17.28 33.77
CA THR A 5 -13.50 17.48 33.89
C THR A 5 -14.16 17.86 32.56
N ALA A 6 -15.45 17.53 32.38
CA ALA A 6 -16.20 17.94 31.20
C ALA A 6 -16.35 19.47 31.04
N PRO A 7 -16.53 20.27 32.10
CA PRO A 7 -16.48 21.73 32.01
C PRO A 7 -15.15 22.28 31.48
N GLU A 8 -14.01 21.68 31.86
CA GLU A 8 -12.70 22.05 31.29
C GLU A 8 -12.64 21.73 29.78
N LEU A 9 -13.21 20.60 29.34
CA LEU A 9 -13.32 20.27 27.92
C LEU A 9 -14.22 21.25 27.17
N LEU A 10 -15.39 21.61 27.72
CA LEU A 10 -16.27 22.62 27.14
C LEU A 10 -15.57 23.98 27.02
N LYS A 11 -14.79 24.37 28.03
CA LYS A 11 -13.97 25.59 27.98
C LYS A 11 -12.89 25.52 26.90
N LEU A 12 -12.27 24.36 26.70
CA LEU A 12 -11.30 24.16 25.62
C LEU A 12 -11.98 24.11 24.25
N LEU A 13 -13.19 23.55 24.13
CA LEU A 13 -13.98 23.57 22.90
C LEU A 13 -14.36 25.00 22.51
N GLU A 14 -14.85 25.79 23.46
CA GLU A 14 -15.14 27.21 23.31
C GLU A 14 -13.88 27.99 22.88
N LYS A 15 -12.75 27.77 23.56
CA LYS A 15 -11.46 28.38 23.19
C LYS A 15 -10.96 27.94 21.81
N SER A 16 -11.18 26.68 21.46
CA SER A 16 -10.70 26.09 20.21
C SER A 16 -11.50 26.56 19.00
N THR A 17 -12.73 27.03 19.21
CA THR A 17 -13.70 27.44 18.16
C THR A 17 -13.96 26.34 17.13
N LEU A 18 -13.83 25.07 17.54
CA LEU A 18 -14.09 23.91 16.68
C LEU A 18 -15.58 23.68 16.39
N LEU A 19 -16.44 24.14 17.29
CA LEU A 19 -17.90 24.02 17.29
C LEU A 19 -18.52 25.42 17.20
N SER A 20 -19.73 25.50 16.62
CA SER A 20 -20.56 26.72 16.69
C SER A 20 -21.12 26.93 18.11
N ASP A 21 -21.61 28.13 18.40
CA ASP A 21 -22.24 28.44 19.70
C ASP A 21 -23.47 27.56 19.95
N GLU A 22 -24.22 27.22 18.91
CA GLU A 22 -25.36 26.30 18.97
C GLU A 22 -24.93 24.86 19.29
N GLN A 23 -23.86 24.38 18.63
CA GLN A 23 -23.28 23.08 18.92
C GLN A 23 -22.72 23.03 20.35
N LEU A 24 -22.07 24.10 20.81
CA LEU A 24 -21.58 24.22 22.20
C LEU A 24 -22.74 24.24 23.21
N ALA A 25 -23.82 24.97 22.93
CA ALA A 25 -25.02 24.98 23.77
C ALA A 25 -25.66 23.59 23.85
N THR A 26 -25.74 22.89 22.71
CA THR A 26 -26.24 21.51 22.63
C THR A 26 -25.34 20.55 23.40
N ALA A 27 -24.01 20.67 23.25
CA ALA A 27 -23.04 19.86 23.98
C ALA A 27 -23.11 20.10 25.50
N ARG A 28 -23.36 21.34 25.93
CA ARG A 28 -23.63 21.69 27.34
C ARG A 28 -24.92 21.06 27.83
N ALA A 29 -25.98 21.07 27.01
CA ALA A 29 -27.29 20.52 27.36
C ALA A 29 -27.30 18.99 27.51
N TRP A 30 -26.34 18.26 26.93
CA TRP A 30 -26.21 16.82 27.14
C TRP A 30 -25.89 16.43 28.58
N GLY A 31 -25.41 17.35 29.41
CA GLY A 31 -25.15 17.09 30.84
C GLY A 31 -24.03 16.08 31.09
N GLU A 32 -23.14 15.84 30.12
CA GLU A 32 -22.04 14.90 30.25
C GLU A 32 -21.04 15.35 31.32
N THR A 33 -20.75 14.47 32.28
CA THR A 33 -19.91 14.80 33.44
C THR A 33 -18.44 14.44 33.22
N ARG A 34 -18.16 13.47 32.34
CA ARG A 34 -16.79 13.00 32.02
C ARG A 34 -16.30 13.60 30.69
N PRO A 35 -15.08 14.16 30.63
CA PRO A 35 -14.56 14.76 29.40
C PRO A 35 -14.42 13.73 28.27
N LYS A 36 -14.06 12.49 28.58
CA LYS A 36 -13.96 11.41 27.58
C LYS A 36 -15.32 11.08 26.95
N SER A 37 -16.36 10.92 27.77
CA SER A 37 -17.74 10.67 27.29
C SER A 37 -18.25 11.81 26.40
N LEU A 38 -18.04 13.06 26.82
CA LEU A 38 -18.39 14.24 26.01
C LEU A 38 -17.62 14.26 24.68
N ALA A 39 -16.30 14.05 24.70
CA ALA A 39 -15.47 14.02 23.49
C ALA A 39 -15.91 12.92 22.52
N MET A 40 -16.24 11.73 23.03
CA MET A 40 -16.73 10.62 22.21
C MET A 40 -18.07 10.93 21.56
N ARG A 41 -18.99 11.55 22.31
CA ARG A 41 -20.29 11.95 21.77
C ARG A 41 -20.14 12.98 20.66
N LEU A 42 -19.22 13.94 20.83
CA LEU A 42 -18.89 14.91 19.79
C LEU A 42 -18.30 14.29 18.52
N VAL A 43 -17.53 13.20 18.66
CA VAL A 43 -17.05 12.42 17.50
C VAL A 43 -18.18 11.63 16.86
N LYS A 44 -19.08 11.05 17.65
CA LYS A 44 -20.24 10.29 17.16
C LYS A 44 -21.21 11.14 16.33
N GLU A 45 -21.37 12.41 16.69
CA GLU A 45 -22.20 13.38 15.95
C GLU A 45 -21.46 14.00 14.74
N ASP A 46 -20.26 13.51 14.40
CA ASP A 46 -19.38 14.05 13.34
C ASP A 46 -19.00 15.53 13.53
N TRP A 47 -19.09 16.07 14.75
CA TRP A 47 -18.70 17.46 15.05
C TRP A 47 -17.19 17.61 15.25
N LEU A 48 -16.54 16.54 15.73
CA LEU A 48 -15.10 16.42 15.88
C LEU A 48 -14.58 15.18 15.17
N THR A 49 -13.35 15.28 14.65
CA THR A 49 -12.60 14.08 14.32
C THR A 49 -12.04 13.43 15.59
N PHE A 50 -11.72 12.14 15.48
CA PHE A 50 -11.02 11.41 16.52
C PHE A 50 -9.73 12.10 16.98
N TRP A 51 -8.92 12.55 16.02
CA TRP A 51 -7.67 13.27 16.29
C TRP A 51 -7.91 14.58 17.05
N GLN A 52 -8.95 15.34 16.69
CA GLN A 52 -9.31 16.56 17.41
C GLN A 52 -9.72 16.27 18.85
N ALA A 53 -10.53 15.24 19.07
CA ALA A 53 -10.95 14.81 20.39
C ALA A 53 -9.75 14.37 21.26
N GLN A 54 -8.79 13.62 20.70
CA GLN A 54 -7.57 13.24 21.40
C GLN A 54 -6.73 14.44 21.84
N LEU A 55 -6.53 15.42 20.96
CA LEU A 55 -5.81 16.65 21.28
C LEU A 55 -6.50 17.42 22.40
N LEU A 56 -7.81 17.64 22.27
CA LEU A 56 -8.61 18.27 23.32
C LEU A 56 -8.39 17.56 24.65
N LEU A 57 -8.59 16.24 24.72
CA LEU A 57 -8.37 15.44 25.93
C LEU A 57 -6.91 15.47 26.46
N ALA A 58 -5.93 15.82 25.62
CA ALA A 58 -4.55 16.07 26.04
C ALA A 58 -4.32 17.49 26.62
N GLY A 59 -5.38 18.29 26.73
CA GLY A 59 -5.36 19.67 27.21
C GLY A 59 -5.03 20.70 26.13
N LYS A 60 -5.10 20.30 24.86
CA LYS A 60 -4.85 21.17 23.70
C LYS A 60 -6.19 21.78 23.27
N GLY A 61 -6.42 23.04 23.60
CA GLY A 61 -7.67 23.76 23.27
C GLY A 61 -7.42 25.12 22.63
N ASN A 62 -6.18 25.43 22.26
CA ASN A 62 -5.90 26.68 21.56
C ASN A 62 -6.34 26.53 20.11
N ARG A 63 -7.00 27.55 19.56
CA ARG A 63 -7.39 27.56 18.14
C ARG A 63 -6.24 27.17 17.19
N ARG A 64 -5.00 27.60 17.47
CA ARG A 64 -3.80 27.30 16.65
C ARG A 64 -3.41 25.81 16.57
N GLU A 65 -3.96 24.96 17.44
CA GLU A 65 -3.72 23.52 17.41
C GLU A 65 -4.63 22.82 16.40
N PHE A 66 -5.77 23.44 16.09
CA PHE A 66 -6.83 22.90 15.22
C PHE A 66 -7.05 23.71 13.96
N PHE A 67 -6.54 24.92 13.91
CA PHE A 67 -6.67 25.82 12.78
C PHE A 67 -5.30 26.36 12.39
N LEU A 68 -5.09 26.44 11.09
CA LEU A 68 -3.97 27.12 10.49
C LEU A 68 -4.53 28.12 9.48
N GLY A 69 -4.44 29.41 9.80
CA GLY A 69 -5.18 30.48 9.14
C GLY A 69 -6.69 30.20 9.14
N LYS A 70 -7.25 30.18 7.93
CA LYS A 70 -8.66 29.86 7.71
C LYS A 70 -8.98 28.36 7.74
N TYR A 71 -7.98 27.47 7.68
CA TYR A 71 -8.19 26.04 7.49
C TYR A 71 -8.40 25.29 8.81
N LYS A 72 -9.40 24.42 8.88
CA LYS A 72 -9.66 23.53 10.02
C LYS A 72 -8.94 22.20 9.81
N LEU A 73 -7.95 21.90 10.65
CA LEU A 73 -7.17 20.66 10.64
C LEU A 73 -8.04 19.50 11.14
N LEU A 74 -8.09 18.41 10.39
CA LEU A 74 -8.93 17.25 10.66
C LEU A 74 -8.11 16.07 11.22
N GLU A 75 -6.93 15.81 10.68
CA GLU A 75 -6.02 14.74 11.13
C GLU A 75 -4.60 15.00 10.63
N MET A 76 -3.61 14.33 11.24
CA MET A 76 -2.24 14.29 10.73
C MET A 76 -2.09 13.11 9.77
N LEU A 77 -1.65 13.38 8.53
CA LEU A 77 -1.43 12.37 7.49
C LEU A 77 -0.01 11.77 7.56
N GLY A 78 0.96 12.53 8.06
CA GLY A 78 2.33 12.06 8.23
C GLY A 78 3.27 13.16 8.72
N HIS A 79 4.50 12.77 9.06
CA HIS A 79 5.57 13.70 9.43
C HIS A 79 6.91 13.25 8.79
N GLY A 80 7.81 14.19 8.54
CA GLY A 80 9.12 13.94 7.94
C GLY A 80 10.10 15.08 8.22
N GLY A 81 11.28 15.04 7.60
CA GLY A 81 12.36 16.00 7.87
C GLY A 81 11.97 17.47 7.67
N MET A 82 11.15 17.77 6.67
CA MET A 82 10.71 19.14 6.37
C MET A 82 9.53 19.62 7.23
N GLY A 83 8.75 18.72 7.84
CA GLY A 83 7.51 19.12 8.50
C GLY A 83 6.47 18.02 8.70
N ALA A 84 5.29 18.43 9.13
CA ALA A 84 4.11 17.57 9.31
C ALA A 84 3.04 17.92 8.28
N VAL A 85 2.36 16.90 7.75
CA VAL A 85 1.27 17.04 6.79
C VAL A 85 -0.05 16.71 7.47
N TYR A 86 -1.05 17.55 7.27
CA TYR A 86 -2.38 17.42 7.86
C TYR A 86 -3.44 17.37 6.77
N ARG A 87 -4.47 16.54 6.96
CA ARG A 87 -5.72 16.70 6.22
C ARG A 87 -6.49 17.84 6.87
N ALA A 88 -7.03 18.75 6.07
CA ALA A 88 -7.79 19.88 6.55
C ALA A 88 -8.95 20.18 5.62
N VAL A 89 -9.89 20.98 6.10
CA VAL A 89 -10.99 21.53 5.30
C VAL A 89 -10.88 23.05 5.26
N GLN A 90 -11.12 23.64 4.11
CA GLN A 90 -11.33 25.07 3.94
C GLN A 90 -12.81 25.39 4.27
N PRO A 91 -13.08 26.11 5.38
CA PRO A 91 -14.44 26.46 5.77
C PRO A 91 -15.14 27.35 4.75
N GLY A 92 -16.47 27.33 4.74
CA GLY A 92 -17.31 28.07 3.79
C GLY A 92 -17.59 27.29 2.51
N ILE A 93 -16.53 26.83 1.81
CA ILE A 93 -16.67 26.06 0.56
C ILE A 93 -16.57 24.54 0.75
N GLY A 94 -16.15 24.07 1.94
CA GLY A 94 -16.06 22.65 2.26
C GLY A 94 -14.96 21.88 1.51
N ARG A 95 -13.98 22.58 0.91
CA ARG A 95 -12.92 21.95 0.13
C ARG A 95 -11.92 21.23 1.03
N MET A 96 -11.69 19.95 0.76
CA MET A 96 -10.63 19.16 1.39
C MET A 96 -9.26 19.55 0.84
N VAL A 97 -8.29 19.75 1.73
CA VAL A 97 -6.92 20.16 1.40
C VAL A 97 -5.91 19.40 2.26
N ALA A 98 -4.69 19.26 1.76
CA ALA A 98 -3.55 18.82 2.55
C ALA A 98 -2.72 20.04 2.96
N ILE A 99 -2.30 20.13 4.21
CA ILE A 99 -1.51 21.25 4.73
C ILE A 99 -0.16 20.73 5.22
N LYS A 100 0.91 21.11 4.55
CA LYS A 100 2.28 20.81 4.95
C LYS A 100 2.82 21.96 5.80
N LYS A 101 2.87 21.73 7.12
CA LYS A 101 3.42 22.66 8.11
C LYS A 101 4.91 22.41 8.28
N LEU A 102 5.73 23.43 8.11
CA LEU A 102 7.18 23.29 8.15
C LEU A 102 7.73 23.36 9.57
N HIS A 103 8.87 22.70 9.79
CA HIS A 103 9.61 22.82 11.04
C HIS A 103 10.42 24.12 11.12
N LYS A 104 10.48 24.74 12.31
CA LYS A 104 11.22 25.98 12.56
C LYS A 104 12.72 25.89 12.22
N HIS A 105 13.33 24.71 12.36
CA HIS A 105 14.76 24.54 12.10
C HIS A 105 15.11 24.67 10.60
N VAL A 106 14.16 24.39 9.71
CA VAL A 106 14.28 24.52 8.25
C VAL A 106 14.42 26.00 7.83
N LEU A 107 14.03 26.93 8.70
CA LEU A 107 13.90 28.37 8.39
C LEU A 107 14.98 29.24 9.07
N LYS A 108 16.00 28.64 9.70
CA LYS A 108 16.99 29.35 10.53
C LYS A 108 18.01 30.19 9.74
N GLN A 109 18.01 30.16 8.40
CA GLN A 109 18.99 30.89 7.60
C GLN A 109 18.49 32.26 7.10
N PRO A 110 19.36 33.28 7.04
CA PRO A 110 19.03 34.51 6.34
C PRO A 110 18.69 34.18 4.87
N ASN A 111 17.54 34.67 4.38
CA ASN A 111 17.01 34.45 3.02
C ASN A 111 16.40 33.06 2.73
N ALA A 112 16.37 32.12 3.68
CA ALA A 112 15.73 30.82 3.48
C ALA A 112 14.22 30.97 3.20
N VAL A 113 13.52 31.77 4.00
CA VAL A 113 12.08 32.04 3.83
C VAL A 113 11.76 32.58 2.43
N GLU A 114 12.54 33.54 1.94
CA GLU A 114 12.27 34.19 0.65
C GLU A 114 12.50 33.23 -0.53
N ARG A 115 13.56 32.40 -0.46
CA ARG A 115 13.82 31.34 -1.44
C ARG A 115 12.72 30.27 -1.43
N PHE A 116 12.31 29.85 -0.25
CA PHE A 116 11.22 28.88 -0.07
C PHE A 116 9.89 29.39 -0.66
N LEU A 117 9.51 30.63 -0.36
CA LEU A 117 8.32 31.26 -0.92
C LEU A 117 8.43 31.48 -2.44
N ARG A 118 9.63 31.65 -2.98
CA ARG A 118 9.86 31.71 -4.43
C ARG A 118 9.67 30.34 -5.07
N GLU A 119 10.23 29.28 -4.50
CA GLU A 119 10.10 27.91 -5.02
C GLU A 119 8.66 27.41 -4.98
N ILE A 120 7.93 27.69 -3.90
CA ILE A 120 6.49 27.39 -3.86
C ILE A 120 5.73 28.15 -4.93
N ARG A 121 5.96 29.46 -5.09
CA ARG A 121 5.25 30.25 -6.09
C ARG A 121 5.49 29.72 -7.50
N SER A 122 6.70 29.26 -7.77
CA SER A 122 7.03 28.58 -9.01
C SER A 122 6.29 27.24 -9.16
N ALA A 123 6.27 26.40 -8.11
CA ALA A 123 5.54 25.12 -8.13
C ALA A 123 4.02 25.30 -8.27
N ALA A 124 3.46 26.37 -7.68
CA ALA A 124 2.05 26.71 -7.77
C ALA A 124 1.60 27.18 -9.17
N ALA A 125 2.55 27.57 -10.03
CA ALA A 125 2.26 27.93 -11.42
C ALA A 125 1.99 26.72 -12.33
N VAL A 126 2.27 25.50 -11.84
CA VAL A 126 2.04 24.25 -12.59
C VAL A 126 0.59 23.83 -12.42
N ASP A 127 -0.21 23.98 -13.47
CA ASP A 127 -1.58 23.42 -13.54
C ASP A 127 -1.60 22.22 -14.49
N ASP A 128 -1.37 21.04 -13.93
CA ASP A 128 -1.39 19.77 -14.66
C ASP A 128 -2.14 18.71 -13.83
N PRO A 129 -2.97 17.85 -14.44
CA PRO A 129 -3.67 16.79 -13.72
C PRO A 129 -2.74 15.86 -12.94
N HIS A 130 -1.49 15.67 -13.39
CA HIS A 130 -0.51 14.76 -12.79
C HIS A 130 0.41 15.42 -11.76
N VAL A 131 0.18 16.69 -11.41
CA VAL A 131 0.92 17.41 -10.36
C VAL A 131 -0.06 17.80 -9.26
N VAL A 132 0.32 17.60 -8.00
CA VAL A 132 -0.49 18.06 -6.88
C VAL A 132 -0.53 19.58 -6.90
N ARG A 133 -1.75 20.13 -7.03
CA ARG A 133 -1.92 21.58 -7.07
C ARG A 133 -1.59 22.22 -5.73
N ALA A 134 -0.80 23.29 -5.76
CA ALA A 134 -0.63 24.17 -4.61
C ALA A 134 -1.67 25.30 -4.67
N TYR A 135 -2.52 25.39 -3.66
CA TYR A 135 -3.59 26.40 -3.59
C TYR A 135 -3.14 27.71 -2.95
N ASP A 136 -2.31 27.62 -1.92
CA ASP A 136 -1.94 28.78 -1.10
C ASP A 136 -0.64 28.50 -0.33
N ALA A 137 0.08 29.54 0.03
CA ALA A 137 1.29 29.46 0.84
C ALA A 137 1.34 30.65 1.78
N ASN A 138 1.35 30.38 3.08
CA ASN A 138 1.20 31.42 4.08
C ASN A 138 2.16 31.25 5.25
N CYS A 139 2.37 32.36 5.94
CA CYS A 139 3.04 32.41 7.23
C CYS A 139 2.06 32.95 8.26
N GLU A 140 1.89 32.21 9.36
CA GLU A 140 1.10 32.68 10.48
C GLU A 140 1.85 32.38 11.78
N HIS A 141 2.05 33.39 12.62
CA HIS A 141 2.72 33.24 13.92
C HIS A 141 4.07 32.50 13.84
N ASP A 142 4.94 32.89 12.89
CA ASP A 142 6.25 32.27 12.69
C ASP A 142 6.18 30.77 12.32
N THR A 143 5.04 30.36 11.73
CA THR A 143 4.81 29.03 11.18
C THR A 143 4.47 29.17 9.70
N TYR A 144 5.34 28.62 8.85
CA TYR A 144 5.13 28.57 7.41
C TYR A 144 4.43 27.27 7.05
N TYR A 145 3.47 27.37 6.13
CA TYR A 145 2.73 26.23 5.66
C TYR A 145 2.31 26.37 4.20
N LEU A 146 2.18 25.21 3.55
CA LEU A 146 1.74 25.06 2.19
C LEU A 146 0.38 24.38 2.16
N VAL A 147 -0.56 24.92 1.41
CA VAL A 147 -1.89 24.36 1.19
C VAL A 147 -1.91 23.70 -0.17
N LEU A 148 -2.18 22.41 -0.18
CA LEU A 148 -2.13 21.52 -1.33
C LEU A 148 -3.49 20.88 -1.58
N GLU A 149 -3.69 20.42 -2.80
CA GLU A 149 -4.72 19.46 -3.15
C GLU A 149 -4.63 18.22 -2.23
N TYR A 150 -5.75 17.84 -1.64
CA TYR A 150 -5.85 16.55 -0.96
C TYR A 150 -6.17 15.48 -1.99
N VAL A 151 -5.28 14.49 -2.11
CA VAL A 151 -5.46 13.36 -3.03
C VAL A 151 -5.86 12.12 -2.21
N PRO A 152 -7.10 11.61 -2.36
CA PRO A 152 -7.55 10.42 -1.66
C PRO A 152 -6.94 9.19 -2.31
N GLY A 153 -5.78 8.76 -1.84
CA GLY A 153 -5.04 7.65 -2.44
C GLY A 153 -3.80 7.28 -1.61
N GLN A 154 -2.98 6.41 -2.18
CA GLN A 154 -1.73 5.96 -1.54
C GLN A 154 -0.52 6.28 -2.41
N ASN A 155 0.66 6.42 -1.81
CA ASN A 155 1.89 6.58 -2.60
C ASN A 155 2.34 5.25 -3.22
N LEU A 156 3.08 5.32 -4.33
CA LEU A 156 3.62 4.14 -5.01
C LEU A 156 4.51 3.31 -4.09
N LYS A 157 5.20 3.90 -3.11
CA LYS A 157 6.04 3.14 -2.18
C LYS A 157 5.22 2.23 -1.27
N ALA A 158 4.06 2.70 -0.79
CA ALA A 158 3.11 1.90 -0.04
C ALA A 158 2.54 0.79 -0.93
N TRP A 159 2.20 1.11 -2.18
CA TRP A 159 1.70 0.12 -3.13
C TRP A 159 2.72 -0.97 -3.45
N ILE A 160 3.98 -0.61 -3.70
CA ILE A 160 5.10 -1.55 -3.89
C ILE A 160 5.29 -2.42 -2.63
N ARG A 161 5.10 -1.87 -1.42
CA ARG A 161 5.20 -2.68 -0.18
C ARG A 161 4.05 -3.67 -0.02
N GLU A 162 2.86 -3.31 -0.49
CA GLU A 162 1.67 -4.16 -0.40
C GLU A 162 1.61 -5.23 -1.48
N GLN A 163 2.15 -4.97 -2.68
CA GLN A 163 1.99 -5.83 -3.86
C GLN A 163 3.33 -6.32 -4.45
N GLY A 164 4.46 -5.93 -3.88
CA GLY A 164 5.78 -6.25 -4.43
C GLY A 164 6.00 -5.62 -5.82
N GLN A 165 5.96 -6.44 -6.86
CA GLN A 165 6.02 -5.99 -8.25
C GLN A 165 4.66 -5.58 -8.79
N LEU A 166 4.58 -4.37 -9.31
CA LEU A 166 3.36 -3.88 -9.95
C LEU A 166 3.25 -4.40 -11.39
N PRO A 167 2.05 -4.62 -11.95
CA PRO A 167 1.89 -5.08 -13.34
C PRO A 167 2.53 -4.11 -14.35
N ILE A 168 3.15 -4.63 -15.42
CA ILE A 168 3.90 -3.82 -16.42
C ILE A 168 3.05 -2.66 -16.93
N GLY A 169 1.82 -2.96 -17.36
CA GLY A 169 0.92 -1.95 -17.90
C GLY A 169 0.61 -0.84 -16.91
N TRP A 170 0.41 -1.20 -15.65
CA TRP A 170 0.12 -0.24 -14.58
C TRP A 170 1.36 0.61 -14.26
N SER A 171 2.53 -0.02 -14.18
CA SER A 171 3.81 0.67 -13.95
C SER A 171 4.16 1.65 -15.07
N CYS A 172 4.05 1.21 -16.32
CA CYS A 172 4.30 2.04 -17.49
C CYS A 172 3.31 3.20 -17.52
N GLU A 173 2.02 2.97 -17.27
CA GLU A 173 1.02 4.04 -17.28
C GLU A 173 1.26 5.06 -16.16
N CYS A 174 1.59 4.61 -14.95
CA CYS A 174 1.89 5.50 -13.83
C CYS A 174 3.11 6.39 -14.12
N ILE A 175 4.17 5.80 -14.66
CA ILE A 175 5.40 6.52 -14.98
C ILE A 175 5.23 7.40 -16.21
N ARG A 176 4.42 6.98 -17.19
CA ARG A 176 4.03 7.81 -18.33
C ARG A 176 3.30 9.08 -17.87
N GLN A 177 2.33 8.94 -16.97
CA GLN A 177 1.61 10.06 -16.36
C GLN A 177 2.55 10.98 -15.57
N ALA A 178 3.44 10.43 -14.74
CA ALA A 178 4.44 11.22 -14.03
C ALA A 178 5.40 11.95 -15.00
N ALA A 179 5.80 11.31 -16.09
CA ALA A 179 6.64 11.94 -17.12
C ALA A 179 5.91 13.11 -17.81
N LEU A 180 4.59 13.01 -18.03
CA LEU A 180 3.79 14.13 -18.55
C LEU A 180 3.76 15.31 -17.57
N GLY A 181 3.54 15.05 -16.27
CA GLY A 181 3.58 16.10 -15.24
C GLY A 181 4.96 16.77 -15.12
N LEU A 182 6.03 15.97 -15.20
CA LEU A 182 7.41 16.48 -15.22
C LEU A 182 7.71 17.29 -16.48
N GLN A 183 7.16 16.91 -17.64
CA GLN A 183 7.30 17.68 -18.87
C GLN A 183 6.68 19.06 -18.73
N HIS A 184 5.48 19.16 -18.14
CA HIS A 184 4.82 20.43 -17.91
C HIS A 184 5.64 21.33 -16.97
N ALA A 185 6.14 20.76 -15.86
CA ALA A 185 7.04 21.47 -14.95
C ALA A 185 8.31 21.96 -15.66
N HIS A 186 8.91 21.12 -16.50
CA HIS A 186 10.10 21.45 -17.27
C HIS A 186 9.90 22.62 -18.23
N GLN A 187 8.75 22.70 -18.91
CA GLN A 187 8.40 23.82 -19.80
C GLN A 187 8.32 25.16 -19.05
N LEU A 188 8.04 25.12 -17.75
CA LEU A 188 8.05 26.28 -16.85
C LEU A 188 9.43 26.51 -16.20
N GLY A 189 10.47 25.78 -16.63
CA GLY A 189 11.83 25.89 -16.13
C GLY A 189 12.04 25.26 -14.74
N LEU A 190 11.16 24.34 -14.34
CA LEU A 190 11.20 23.70 -13.03
C LEU A 190 11.76 22.28 -13.10
N LEU A 191 12.50 21.92 -12.06
CA LEU A 191 13.04 20.59 -11.82
C LEU A 191 12.50 20.08 -10.48
N HIS A 192 12.28 18.79 -10.37
CA HIS A 192 11.77 18.20 -9.13
C HIS A 192 12.88 17.86 -8.14
N ARG A 193 13.94 17.16 -8.58
CA ARG A 193 15.15 16.76 -7.83
C ARG A 193 14.99 15.74 -6.70
N ASP A 194 13.79 15.20 -6.48
CA ASP A 194 13.50 14.15 -5.48
C ASP A 194 12.35 13.26 -5.95
N ILE A 195 12.38 12.86 -7.23
CA ILE A 195 11.42 11.87 -7.74
C ILE A 195 11.71 10.51 -7.11
N LYS A 196 10.68 9.92 -6.51
CA LYS A 196 10.71 8.59 -5.89
C LYS A 196 9.30 8.06 -5.69
N ALA A 197 9.19 6.75 -5.44
CA ALA A 197 7.91 6.10 -5.24
C ALA A 197 7.06 6.71 -4.10
N SER A 198 7.66 7.28 -3.04
CA SER A 198 6.90 7.91 -1.96
C SER A 198 6.32 9.28 -2.33
N ASN A 199 6.82 9.92 -3.39
CA ASN A 199 6.40 11.25 -3.86
C ASN A 199 5.43 11.17 -5.05
N LEU A 200 5.04 9.97 -5.49
CA LEU A 200 4.02 9.74 -6.51
C LEU A 200 2.79 9.12 -5.84
N LEU A 201 1.70 9.88 -5.76
CA LEU A 201 0.42 9.40 -5.26
C LEU A 201 -0.39 8.77 -6.39
N VAL A 202 -1.08 7.69 -6.08
CA VAL A 202 -2.06 7.06 -6.97
C VAL A 202 -3.42 7.13 -6.33
N THR A 203 -4.37 7.64 -7.10
CA THR A 203 -5.80 7.62 -6.79
C THR A 203 -6.57 7.00 -7.96
N GLN A 204 -7.85 6.74 -7.75
CA GLN A 204 -8.73 6.27 -8.80
C GLN A 204 -9.16 7.46 -9.66
N GLY A 205 -8.86 7.42 -10.96
CA GLY A 205 -9.33 8.40 -11.93
C GLY A 205 -10.82 8.19 -12.27
N ASP A 206 -11.44 9.22 -12.86
CA ASP A 206 -12.87 9.22 -13.22
C ASP A 206 -13.24 8.11 -14.22
N ASN A 207 -12.27 7.65 -15.01
CA ASN A 207 -12.38 6.56 -15.97
C ASN A 207 -12.09 5.17 -15.37
N GLY A 208 -11.88 5.08 -14.05
CA GLY A 208 -11.53 3.85 -13.35
C GLY A 208 -10.07 3.40 -13.50
N LEU A 209 -9.23 4.16 -14.22
CA LEU A 209 -7.79 3.93 -14.35
C LEU A 209 -7.01 4.63 -13.23
N PRO A 210 -5.75 4.22 -12.95
CA PRO A 210 -4.92 4.93 -11.99
C PRO A 210 -4.66 6.36 -12.47
N LEU A 211 -4.85 7.34 -11.57
CA LEU A 211 -4.40 8.71 -11.76
C LEU A 211 -3.22 8.97 -10.83
N VAL A 212 -2.07 9.31 -11.42
CA VAL A 212 -0.84 9.64 -10.69
C VAL A 212 -0.74 11.13 -10.45
N LYS A 213 -0.36 11.52 -9.23
CA LYS A 213 -0.06 12.90 -8.86
C LYS A 213 1.29 13.03 -8.18
N ILE A 214 2.13 13.92 -8.70
CA ILE A 214 3.47 14.24 -8.20
C ILE A 214 3.37 15.20 -7.01
N LEU A 215 3.98 14.83 -5.88
CA LEU A 215 4.10 15.63 -4.67
C LEU A 215 5.40 16.45 -4.64
N ASP A 216 5.43 17.51 -3.84
CA ASP A 216 6.66 18.21 -3.41
C ASP A 216 7.56 18.73 -4.55
N LEU A 217 6.96 19.10 -5.68
CA LEU A 217 7.67 19.67 -6.83
C LEU A 217 8.52 20.89 -6.44
N GLY A 218 9.82 20.83 -6.73
CA GLY A 218 10.76 21.94 -6.58
C GLY A 218 11.26 22.21 -5.16
N LEU A 219 10.76 21.50 -4.13
CA LEU A 219 11.11 21.77 -2.72
C LEU A 219 12.49 21.23 -2.30
N ALA A 220 13.10 20.34 -3.08
CA ALA A 220 14.42 19.75 -2.77
C ALA A 220 15.60 20.71 -3.05
N ARG A 221 15.40 21.74 -3.89
CA ARG A 221 16.42 22.75 -4.17
C ARG A 221 16.71 23.62 -2.95
N PHE A 222 15.69 23.90 -2.14
CA PHE A 222 15.80 24.58 -0.86
C PHE A 222 16.82 23.93 0.10
N GLU A 223 16.86 22.60 0.16
CA GLU A 223 17.73 21.85 1.06
C GLU A 223 19.22 21.95 0.66
N CYS A 224 19.54 21.96 -0.64
CA CYS A 224 20.92 22.10 -1.12
C CYS A 224 21.47 23.52 -0.98
N GLU A 225 20.64 24.56 -1.17
CA GLU A 225 21.09 25.95 -1.10
C GLU A 225 21.21 26.48 0.34
N SER A 226 20.58 25.80 1.31
CA SER A 226 20.72 26.08 2.74
C SER A 226 22.05 25.58 3.32
N SER A 227 22.90 24.91 2.55
CA SER A 227 24.23 24.45 2.97
C SER A 227 25.34 25.43 2.56
N ALA A 228 25.02 26.71 2.36
CA ALA A 228 25.92 27.73 1.82
C ALA A 228 27.00 28.22 2.82
N ASP A 229 27.77 27.29 3.39
CA ASP A 229 29.14 27.57 3.83
C ASP A 229 30.07 26.81 2.88
N GLY A 230 30.83 27.54 2.07
CA GLY A 230 31.59 27.06 0.91
C GLY A 230 32.83 26.21 1.24
N GLY A 231 32.67 25.17 2.04
CA GLY A 231 33.68 24.13 2.28
C GLY A 231 33.12 22.76 1.93
N LEU A 232 34.02 21.83 1.57
CA LEU A 232 33.71 20.42 1.27
C LEU A 232 32.48 19.91 2.03
N THR A 233 31.57 19.25 1.30
CA THR A 233 30.42 18.50 1.82
C THR A 233 30.81 17.76 3.09
N ARG A 234 30.49 18.36 4.25
CA ARG A 234 30.68 17.70 5.54
C ARG A 234 29.83 16.44 5.50
N ILE A 235 30.51 15.31 5.66
CA ILE A 235 29.94 13.96 5.68
C ILE A 235 28.73 13.97 6.64
N GLY A 236 27.52 13.90 6.08
CA GLY A 236 26.26 13.89 6.85
C GLY A 236 25.11 14.76 6.35
N GLN A 237 25.31 15.66 5.37
CA GLN A 237 24.22 16.51 4.82
C GLN A 237 24.00 16.29 3.31
N ILE A 238 23.71 15.04 2.92
CA ILE A 238 23.23 14.76 1.56
C ILE A 238 21.70 14.82 1.58
N VAL A 239 21.18 15.60 0.64
CA VAL A 239 19.77 15.97 0.49
C VAL A 239 19.08 15.00 -0.47
N GLY A 240 18.05 14.30 -0.02
CA GLY A 240 17.28 13.34 -0.83
C GLY A 240 17.46 11.87 -0.40
N THR A 241 16.68 10.97 -1.02
CA THR A 241 16.83 9.53 -0.77
C THR A 241 17.88 8.97 -1.73
N PRO A 242 19.05 8.49 -1.25
CA PRO A 242 20.19 8.06 -2.09
C PRO A 242 19.82 6.99 -3.12
N ASP A 243 18.76 6.23 -2.84
CA ASP A 243 18.27 5.15 -3.70
C ASP A 243 17.67 5.62 -5.05
N TYR A 244 17.41 6.91 -5.25
CA TYR A 244 16.84 7.44 -6.50
C TYR A 244 17.68 8.57 -7.13
N MET A 245 18.68 9.05 -6.40
CA MET A 245 19.47 10.23 -6.79
C MET A 245 20.31 9.95 -8.04
N ALA A 246 20.30 10.88 -9.00
CA ALA A 246 21.14 10.80 -10.20
C ALA A 246 22.63 11.01 -9.86
N PRO A 247 23.57 10.37 -10.60
CA PRO A 247 25.01 10.49 -10.35
C PRO A 247 25.51 11.94 -10.34
N GLU A 248 25.07 12.75 -11.30
CA GLU A 248 25.44 14.16 -11.41
C GLU A 248 24.86 15.00 -10.26
N GLN A 249 23.68 14.65 -9.74
CA GLN A 249 23.09 15.34 -8.60
C GLN A 249 23.86 15.06 -7.30
N ALA A 250 24.45 13.87 -7.17
CA ALA A 250 25.30 13.52 -6.03
C ALA A 250 26.68 14.22 -6.06
N GLN A 251 27.20 14.53 -7.26
CA GLN A 251 28.48 15.22 -7.46
C GLN A 251 28.34 16.73 -7.33
N ASP A 252 27.37 17.31 -8.05
CA ASP A 252 27.05 18.73 -8.03
C ASP A 252 25.56 18.96 -8.31
N SER A 253 24.79 19.16 -7.25
CA SER A 253 23.35 19.37 -7.34
C SER A 253 22.94 20.66 -8.08
N LYS A 254 23.88 21.58 -8.34
CA LYS A 254 23.59 22.84 -9.05
C LYS A 254 23.61 22.68 -10.57
N SER A 255 24.35 21.70 -11.10
CA SER A 255 24.46 21.43 -12.54
C SER A 255 23.45 20.39 -13.05
N ALA A 256 22.69 19.75 -12.15
CA ALA A 256 21.62 18.82 -12.52
C ALA A 256 20.50 19.52 -13.31
N ASP A 257 20.14 18.96 -14.47
CA ASP A 257 19.03 19.37 -15.32
C ASP A 257 17.87 18.36 -15.30
N ILE A 258 16.91 18.47 -16.22
CA ILE A 258 15.72 17.60 -16.27
C ILE A 258 16.05 16.12 -16.45
N ARG A 259 17.24 15.80 -16.96
CA ARG A 259 17.68 14.42 -17.17
C ARG A 259 18.01 13.73 -15.85
N ALA A 260 18.24 14.48 -14.77
CA ALA A 260 18.32 13.93 -13.42
C ALA A 260 16.96 13.40 -12.94
N ASP A 261 15.87 14.14 -13.19
CA ASP A 261 14.51 13.67 -12.86
C ASP A 261 14.13 12.44 -13.69
N ILE A 262 14.55 12.37 -14.96
CA ILE A 262 14.38 11.18 -15.82
C ILE A 262 15.08 9.96 -15.22
N PHE A 263 16.31 10.12 -14.69
CA PHE A 263 17.03 9.03 -14.03
C PHE A 263 16.32 8.56 -12.77
N SER A 264 15.87 9.48 -11.92
CA SER A 264 15.11 9.15 -10.71
C SER A 264 13.76 8.49 -11.03
N LEU A 265 13.12 8.90 -12.12
CA LEU A 265 11.92 8.25 -12.65
C LEU A 265 12.22 6.84 -13.17
N GLY A 266 13.39 6.64 -13.78
CA GLY A 266 13.89 5.32 -14.19
C GLY A 266 14.14 4.40 -13.00
N CYS A 267 14.72 4.93 -11.92
CA CYS A 267 14.88 4.19 -10.67
C CYS A 267 13.51 3.77 -10.10
N THR A 268 12.54 4.68 -10.14
CA THR A 268 11.18 4.42 -9.67
C THR A 268 10.47 3.37 -10.53
N LEU A 269 10.56 3.47 -11.87
CA LEU A 269 10.01 2.47 -12.78
C LEU A 269 10.66 1.10 -12.57
N PHE A 270 11.98 1.04 -12.43
CA PHE A 270 12.69 -0.20 -12.12
C PHE A 270 12.22 -0.80 -10.80
N GLU A 271 12.05 0.01 -9.76
CA GLU A 271 11.54 -0.45 -8.47
C GLU A 271 10.11 -0.94 -8.54
N MET A 272 9.22 -0.24 -9.25
CA MET A 272 7.85 -0.71 -9.48
C MET A 272 7.82 -2.02 -10.26
N LEU A 273 8.72 -2.18 -11.23
CA LEU A 273 8.77 -3.36 -12.08
C LEU A 273 9.44 -4.56 -11.39
N THR A 274 10.34 -4.35 -10.42
CA THR A 274 11.16 -5.44 -9.84
C THR A 274 10.99 -5.63 -8.34
N GLY A 275 10.39 -4.66 -7.64
CA GLY A 275 10.37 -4.55 -6.17
C GLY A 275 11.74 -4.18 -5.55
N ARG A 276 12.75 -3.87 -6.37
CA ARG A 276 14.16 -3.69 -5.96
C ARG A 276 14.74 -2.41 -6.55
N PHE A 277 15.87 -1.96 -6.02
CA PHE A 277 16.59 -0.83 -6.62
C PHE A 277 17.54 -1.28 -7.74
N PRO A 278 17.77 -0.44 -8.77
CA PRO A 278 18.65 -0.76 -9.89
C PRO A 278 20.14 -0.84 -9.51
N TYR A 279 20.51 -0.36 -8.32
CA TYR A 279 21.87 -0.38 -7.80
C TYR A 279 21.87 -0.91 -6.36
N GLY A 280 22.88 -1.69 -6.02
CA GLY A 280 23.10 -2.20 -4.65
C GLY A 280 23.81 -1.21 -3.73
N GLY A 281 24.17 -1.69 -2.53
CA GLY A 281 24.91 -0.94 -1.51
C GLY A 281 24.19 -0.90 -0.17
N VAL A 282 24.93 -1.13 0.92
CA VAL A 282 24.38 -1.17 2.28
C VAL A 282 24.51 0.21 2.93
N SER A 283 25.66 0.86 2.73
CA SER A 283 25.90 2.22 3.26
C SER A 283 25.49 3.32 2.27
N MET A 284 25.22 4.52 2.80
CA MET A 284 24.92 5.72 2.00
C MET A 284 26.00 5.97 0.93
N MET A 285 27.27 5.87 1.32
CA MET A 285 28.39 6.11 0.42
C MET A 285 28.52 5.01 -0.65
N GLU A 286 28.33 3.74 -0.28
CA GLU A 286 28.30 2.64 -1.25
C GLU A 286 27.20 2.83 -2.31
N LYS A 287 26.00 3.25 -1.89
CA LYS A 287 24.87 3.48 -2.80
C LYS A 287 25.13 4.60 -3.81
N LEU A 288 25.83 5.65 -3.39
CA LEU A 288 26.20 6.78 -4.27
C LEU A 288 27.35 6.41 -5.21
N LEU A 289 28.35 5.68 -4.70
CA LEU A 289 29.45 5.15 -5.50
C LEU A 289 28.96 4.15 -6.55
N ALA A 290 28.02 3.27 -6.20
CA ALA A 290 27.46 2.29 -7.13
C ALA A 290 26.86 2.97 -8.38
N ARG A 291 26.10 4.05 -8.21
CA ARG A 291 25.49 4.81 -9.33
C ARG A 291 26.53 5.52 -10.22
N THR A 292 27.67 5.87 -9.65
CA THR A 292 28.75 6.54 -10.38
C THR A 292 29.64 5.54 -11.12
N ASN A 293 29.84 4.35 -10.55
CA ASN A 293 30.88 3.42 -11.00
C ASN A 293 30.34 2.09 -11.57
N GLN A 294 29.06 1.79 -11.39
CA GLN A 294 28.44 0.53 -11.82
C GLN A 294 27.31 0.81 -12.81
N GLU A 295 27.08 -0.14 -13.70
CA GLU A 295 25.88 -0.13 -14.55
C GLU A 295 24.65 -0.55 -13.74
N ALA A 296 23.48 -0.07 -14.16
CA ALA A 296 22.23 -0.51 -13.58
C ALA A 296 22.05 -2.01 -13.83
N LEU A 297 21.50 -2.72 -12.85
CA LEU A 297 21.19 -4.13 -13.04
C LEU A 297 20.17 -4.30 -14.20
N PRO A 298 20.33 -5.29 -15.10
CA PRO A 298 19.42 -5.45 -16.22
C PRO A 298 18.01 -5.83 -15.76
N LEU A 299 16.98 -5.13 -16.29
CA LEU A 299 15.58 -5.29 -15.88
C LEU A 299 15.12 -6.74 -16.02
N ARG A 300 15.42 -7.39 -17.14
CA ARG A 300 14.96 -8.74 -17.46
C ARG A 300 15.63 -9.82 -16.63
N THR A 301 16.66 -9.47 -15.86
CA THR A 301 17.23 -10.35 -14.81
C THR A 301 16.23 -10.60 -13.68
N PHE A 302 15.35 -9.63 -13.39
CA PHE A 302 14.38 -9.71 -12.29
C PHE A 302 12.93 -9.78 -12.77
N ARG A 303 12.66 -9.28 -13.98
CA ARG A 303 11.34 -9.28 -14.59
C ARG A 303 11.38 -9.83 -16.02
N HIS A 304 11.31 -11.16 -16.14
CA HIS A 304 11.50 -11.87 -17.41
C HIS A 304 10.35 -11.64 -18.40
N ASP A 305 9.12 -11.40 -17.91
CA ASP A 305 7.93 -11.04 -18.69
C ASP A 305 7.99 -9.62 -19.29
N ALA A 306 9.02 -8.82 -18.95
CA ALA A 306 9.22 -7.51 -19.54
C ALA A 306 9.66 -7.61 -21.01
N PRO A 307 9.00 -6.86 -21.93
CA PRO A 307 9.46 -6.73 -23.31
C PRO A 307 10.90 -6.21 -23.39
N VAL A 308 11.66 -6.67 -24.39
CA VAL A 308 13.06 -6.25 -24.60
C VAL A 308 13.14 -4.75 -24.82
N GLU A 309 12.15 -4.20 -25.51
CA GLU A 309 11.98 -2.78 -25.76
C GLU A 309 11.81 -2.00 -24.46
N LEU A 310 11.07 -2.54 -23.48
CA LEU A 310 10.88 -1.91 -22.18
C LEU A 310 12.19 -1.91 -21.36
N GLU A 311 12.96 -2.99 -21.40
CA GLU A 311 14.28 -3.02 -20.78
C GLU A 311 15.23 -1.97 -21.39
N ALA A 312 15.23 -1.84 -22.71
CA ALA A 312 16.02 -0.81 -23.39
C ALA A 312 15.59 0.61 -22.98
N ILE A 313 14.29 0.86 -22.79
CA ILE A 313 13.77 2.14 -22.28
C ILE A 313 14.28 2.40 -20.87
N VAL A 314 14.16 1.43 -19.95
CA VAL A 314 14.60 1.58 -18.56
C VAL A 314 16.11 1.77 -18.48
N ALA A 315 16.90 1.00 -19.24
CA ALA A 315 18.35 1.13 -19.32
C ALA A 315 18.76 2.53 -19.84
N LYS A 316 18.05 3.05 -20.85
CA LYS A 316 18.29 4.41 -21.36
C LYS A 316 17.95 5.49 -20.33
N MET A 317 16.89 5.34 -19.55
CA MET A 317 16.58 6.26 -18.44
C MET A 317 17.66 6.23 -17.35
N LEU A 318 18.25 5.07 -17.10
CA LEU A 318 19.28 4.82 -16.07
C LEU A 318 20.72 4.99 -16.58
N ALA A 319 20.93 5.50 -17.79
CA ALA A 319 22.27 5.70 -18.32
C ALA A 319 23.07 6.64 -17.43
N ARG A 320 24.34 6.31 -17.13
CA ARG A 320 25.15 7.12 -16.20
C ARG A 320 25.37 8.54 -16.72
N GLN A 321 25.72 8.66 -18.00
CA GLN A 321 25.95 9.96 -18.65
C GLN A 321 24.60 10.59 -19.05
N PRO A 322 24.30 11.83 -18.62
CA PRO A 322 23.01 12.46 -18.91
C PRO A 322 22.68 12.56 -20.41
N ASP A 323 23.67 12.79 -21.27
CA ASP A 323 23.55 12.86 -22.73
C ASP A 323 23.19 11.52 -23.39
N GLN A 324 23.32 10.40 -22.68
CA GLN A 324 22.87 9.09 -23.14
C GLN A 324 21.41 8.79 -22.75
N ARG A 325 20.78 9.63 -21.91
CA ARG A 325 19.38 9.48 -21.51
C ARG A 325 18.44 10.10 -22.55
N TYR A 326 17.13 10.00 -22.29
CA TYR A 326 16.15 10.82 -22.99
C TYR A 326 16.38 12.31 -22.69
N SER A 327 16.18 13.17 -23.69
CA SER A 327 16.44 14.60 -23.52
C SER A 327 15.32 15.29 -22.75
N THR A 328 14.09 14.77 -22.85
CA THR A 328 12.90 15.34 -22.23
C THR A 328 11.99 14.26 -21.62
N PRO A 329 11.22 14.57 -20.56
CA PRO A 329 10.23 13.65 -20.02
C PRO A 329 9.14 13.25 -21.04
N ALA A 330 8.80 14.12 -22.00
CA ALA A 330 7.87 13.79 -23.09
C ALA A 330 8.33 12.59 -23.92
N GLU A 331 9.63 12.46 -24.19
CA GLU A 331 10.18 11.31 -24.92
C GLU A 331 10.00 10.00 -24.12
N VAL A 332 10.17 10.06 -22.80
CA VAL A 332 9.90 8.91 -21.92
C VAL A 332 8.42 8.53 -21.98
N ALA A 333 7.52 9.52 -21.89
CA ALA A 333 6.09 9.27 -21.97
C ALA A 333 5.69 8.62 -23.31
N ALA A 334 6.26 9.11 -24.42
CA ALA A 334 6.03 8.53 -25.74
C ALA A 334 6.57 7.10 -25.86
N ALA A 335 7.76 6.83 -25.29
CA ALA A 335 8.37 5.51 -25.30
C ALA A 335 7.59 4.48 -24.47
N LEU A 336 6.99 4.89 -23.34
CA LEU A 336 6.21 4.01 -22.46
C LEU A 336 4.75 3.82 -22.90
N ALA A 337 4.23 4.68 -23.78
CA ALA A 337 2.83 4.64 -24.22
C ALA A 337 2.40 3.27 -24.78
N PRO A 338 3.17 2.56 -25.63
CA PRO A 338 2.78 1.25 -26.16
C PRO A 338 2.64 0.15 -25.09
N PHE A 339 3.31 0.33 -23.95
CA PHE A 339 3.32 -0.63 -22.85
C PHE A 339 2.30 -0.29 -21.76
N SER A 340 1.54 0.79 -21.92
CA SER A 340 0.58 1.29 -20.93
C SER A 340 -0.80 0.67 -21.12
N ILE A 341 -1.64 0.71 -20.09
CA ILE A 341 -3.00 0.15 -20.16
C ILE A 341 -3.87 1.02 -21.05
N GLY A 342 -4.64 0.40 -21.95
CA GLY A 342 -5.59 1.09 -22.83
C GLY A 342 -5.10 1.33 -24.26
N THR A 343 -3.86 0.97 -24.60
CA THR A 343 -3.38 0.91 -25.99
C THR A 343 -3.48 -0.51 -26.52
N ALA A 344 -4.51 -0.80 -27.30
CA ALA A 344 -4.68 -2.08 -27.98
C ALA A 344 -3.56 -2.32 -29.00
N ALA A 345 -2.70 -3.31 -28.75
CA ALA A 345 -2.22 -4.30 -29.73
C ALA A 345 -1.19 -5.21 -29.07
N HIS A 346 -1.58 -6.46 -28.75
CA HIS A 346 -0.80 -7.65 -29.09
C HIS A 346 -1.77 -8.84 -29.28
N PRO A 347 -1.55 -9.70 -30.29
CA PRO A 347 -2.57 -10.62 -30.79
C PRO A 347 -2.54 -11.93 -29.99
N VAL A 348 -3.68 -12.28 -29.38
CA VAL A 348 -3.90 -13.65 -28.89
C VAL A 348 -4.47 -14.47 -30.05
N ALA A 349 -3.78 -15.55 -30.36
CA ALA A 349 -4.12 -16.49 -31.42
C ALA A 349 -5.54 -17.04 -31.26
N SER A 350 -6.24 -17.07 -32.39
CA SER A 350 -7.60 -17.54 -32.60
C SER A 350 -7.75 -19.05 -32.36
N HIS A 351 -8.72 -19.44 -31.54
CA HIS A 351 -9.47 -20.68 -31.75
C HIS A 351 -10.95 -20.35 -31.92
N GLN A 352 -11.44 -20.64 -33.13
CA GLN A 352 -12.82 -20.55 -33.57
C GLN A 352 -13.64 -21.66 -32.89
N HIS A 353 -14.75 -21.29 -32.25
CA HIS A 353 -16.00 -22.06 -32.28
C HIS A 353 -17.14 -21.06 -32.31
N ALA A 354 -17.91 -21.12 -33.39
CA ALA A 354 -19.10 -20.32 -33.63
C ALA A 354 -20.29 -20.99 -32.95
N ASP A 355 -21.13 -20.18 -32.31
CA ASP A 355 -22.58 -20.40 -32.32
C ASP A 355 -23.30 -19.05 -32.31
N PRO A 356 -24.31 -18.81 -33.15
CA PRO A 356 -24.92 -17.50 -33.35
C PRO A 356 -26.32 -17.45 -32.73
N ASP A 357 -26.51 -16.66 -31.67
CA ASP A 357 -27.70 -15.81 -31.58
C ASP A 357 -27.56 -14.82 -30.41
N HIS A 358 -28.02 -13.59 -30.67
CA HIS A 358 -28.24 -12.44 -29.79
C HIS A 358 -27.65 -11.16 -30.37
N THR A 359 -28.29 -10.68 -31.44
CA THR A 359 -28.19 -9.30 -31.92
C THR A 359 -28.93 -8.35 -30.98
N VAL A 360 -28.21 -7.44 -30.31
CA VAL A 360 -28.75 -6.14 -29.90
C VAL A 360 -27.90 -5.07 -30.57
N SER A 361 -28.56 -4.29 -31.41
CA SER A 361 -28.04 -3.22 -32.26
C SER A 361 -27.52 -2.04 -31.43
N ALA A 362 -26.28 -1.62 -31.69
CA ALA A 362 -25.75 -0.32 -31.26
C ALA A 362 -25.88 0.69 -32.41
N ALA A 363 -26.66 1.74 -32.21
CA ALA A 363 -26.74 2.90 -33.09
C ALA A 363 -25.69 3.97 -32.69
N PRO A 364 -25.17 4.79 -33.62
CA PRO A 364 -24.01 5.65 -33.37
C PRO A 364 -24.39 7.01 -32.74
N VAL A 365 -23.58 7.41 -31.75
CA VAL A 365 -23.58 8.67 -30.97
C VAL A 365 -23.26 9.93 -31.81
N SER A 366 -23.61 9.92 -33.10
CA SER A 366 -23.35 11.02 -34.03
C SER A 366 -24.52 12.02 -34.15
N SER A 367 -25.73 11.62 -33.77
CA SER A 367 -26.94 12.45 -33.85
C SER A 367 -27.09 13.44 -32.68
N GLU A 368 -26.61 13.11 -31.48
CA GLU A 368 -26.71 13.98 -30.30
C GLU A 368 -25.73 15.18 -30.37
N LEU A 369 -24.57 15.01 -30.99
CA LEU A 369 -23.62 16.10 -31.23
C LEU A 369 -24.12 17.09 -32.30
N GLN A 370 -24.88 16.61 -33.29
CA GLN A 370 -25.50 17.48 -34.31
C GLN A 370 -26.71 18.25 -33.76
N ALA A 371 -27.45 17.68 -32.81
CA ALA A 371 -28.55 18.37 -32.12
C ALA A 371 -28.05 19.52 -31.23
N LEU A 372 -26.96 19.30 -30.48
CA LEU A 372 -26.30 20.34 -29.65
C LEU A 372 -25.73 21.49 -30.49
N GLN A 373 -25.28 21.20 -31.72
CA GLN A 373 -24.74 22.22 -32.62
C GLN A 373 -25.83 23.11 -33.23
N ALA A 374 -27.05 22.59 -33.41
CA ALA A 374 -28.21 23.36 -33.86
C ALA A 374 -28.79 24.25 -32.74
N GLU A 375 -28.76 23.78 -31.49
CA GLU A 375 -29.24 24.54 -30.32
C GLU A 375 -28.35 25.76 -30.01
N ILE A 376 -27.03 25.64 -30.22
CA ILE A 376 -26.05 26.73 -30.03
C ILE A 376 -26.19 27.82 -31.12
N VAL A 377 -26.57 27.44 -32.34
CA VAL A 377 -26.85 28.40 -33.43
C VAL A 377 -28.17 29.15 -33.18
N HIS A 378 -29.15 28.51 -32.56
CA HIS A 378 -30.43 29.15 -32.22
C HIS A 378 -30.30 30.16 -31.06
N LEU A 379 -29.49 29.84 -30.04
CA LEU A 379 -29.17 30.75 -28.92
C LEU A 379 -28.35 31.98 -29.35
N SER A 380 -27.59 31.88 -30.44
CA SER A 380 -26.89 33.01 -31.05
C SER A 380 -27.84 34.00 -31.72
N ALA A 381 -29.00 33.56 -32.21
CA ALA A 381 -29.96 34.41 -32.93
C ALA A 381 -30.92 35.17 -31.99
N GLU A 382 -31.17 34.67 -30.78
CA GLU A 382 -32.03 35.33 -29.78
C GLU A 382 -31.33 36.47 -29.02
N VAL A 383 -30.00 36.51 -29.01
CA VAL A 383 -29.22 37.56 -28.32
C VAL A 383 -29.19 38.88 -29.11
N ASP A 384 -29.46 38.85 -30.41
CA ASP A 384 -29.54 40.06 -31.24
C ASP A 384 -30.88 40.79 -31.17
N GLN A 385 -31.94 40.19 -30.60
CA GLN A 385 -33.27 40.81 -30.49
C GLN A 385 -33.61 41.44 -29.13
N VAL A 386 -32.82 41.23 -28.07
CA VAL A 386 -33.06 41.88 -26.77
C VAL A 386 -32.29 43.19 -26.68
N GLY A 387 -32.73 44.14 -27.51
CA GLY A 387 -32.16 45.47 -27.67
C GLY A 387 -33.15 46.59 -27.36
N SER A 388 -33.80 46.60 -26.20
CA SER A 388 -34.39 47.83 -25.66
C SER A 388 -34.78 47.66 -24.19
N THR A 389 -34.00 48.26 -23.30
CA THR A 389 -34.39 49.04 -22.10
C THR A 389 -33.31 48.95 -21.00
N GLY A 390 -32.76 50.11 -20.64
CA GLY A 390 -32.34 50.48 -19.28
C GLY A 390 -31.18 49.75 -18.58
N GLY A 391 -29.98 50.34 -18.66
CA GLY A 391 -29.16 50.62 -17.47
C GLY A 391 -28.25 49.51 -16.87
N ARG A 392 -26.93 49.70 -17.06
CA ARG A 392 -25.79 49.14 -16.30
C ARG A 392 -25.55 47.61 -16.39
N LYS A 393 -24.71 47.21 -17.36
CA LYS A 393 -23.70 46.12 -17.26
C LYS A 393 -22.77 46.15 -18.49
N ARG A 394 -21.72 46.97 -18.47
CA ARG A 394 -20.71 47.04 -19.56
C ARG A 394 -19.62 45.96 -19.48
N GLY A 395 -19.55 45.16 -18.40
CA GLY A 395 -18.50 44.13 -18.23
C GLY A 395 -18.78 42.76 -18.89
N ALA A 396 -20.05 42.35 -19.02
CA ALA A 396 -20.39 41.01 -19.50
C ALA A 396 -20.31 40.85 -21.03
N ARG A 397 -20.58 41.93 -21.79
CA ARG A 397 -20.53 41.92 -23.27
C ARG A 397 -19.10 41.81 -23.82
N ALA A 398 -18.12 42.37 -23.12
CA ALA A 398 -16.71 42.25 -23.52
C ALA A 398 -16.18 40.82 -23.38
N TRP A 399 -16.62 40.09 -22.35
CA TRP A 399 -16.19 38.71 -22.11
C TRP A 399 -16.75 37.71 -23.11
N ILE A 400 -18.00 37.88 -23.55
CA ILE A 400 -18.64 36.98 -24.53
C ILE A 400 -18.01 37.17 -25.93
N LEU A 401 -17.75 38.42 -26.33
CA LEU A 401 -17.07 38.72 -27.60
C LEU A 401 -15.62 38.22 -27.61
N TYR A 402 -14.93 38.29 -26.47
CA TYR A 402 -13.58 37.74 -26.33
C TYR A 402 -13.56 36.20 -26.48
N LEU A 403 -14.54 35.51 -25.90
CA LEU A 403 -14.64 34.05 -25.99
C LEU A 403 -14.99 33.56 -27.40
N ALA A 404 -15.88 34.26 -28.11
CA ALA A 404 -16.21 33.95 -29.50
C ALA A 404 -15.02 34.16 -30.45
N ALA A 405 -14.24 35.24 -30.25
CA ALA A 405 -13.02 35.49 -31.03
C ALA A 405 -11.93 34.42 -30.79
N LEU A 406 -11.82 33.92 -29.55
CA LEU A 406 -10.88 32.86 -29.20
C LEU A 406 -11.22 31.53 -29.89
N VAL A 407 -12.50 31.17 -29.96
CA VAL A 407 -12.97 29.95 -30.63
C VAL A 407 -12.74 30.01 -32.15
N ALA A 408 -12.98 31.18 -32.77
CA ALA A 408 -12.72 31.37 -34.20
C ALA A 408 -11.22 31.30 -34.55
N ALA A 409 -10.35 31.84 -33.68
CA ALA A 409 -8.90 31.78 -33.87
C ALA A 409 -8.35 30.34 -33.77
N VAL A 410 -8.90 29.53 -32.85
CA VAL A 410 -8.52 28.12 -32.70
C VAL A 410 -9.00 27.29 -33.91
N ALA A 411 -10.18 27.56 -34.46
CA ALA A 411 -10.66 26.90 -35.67
C ALA A 411 -9.79 27.20 -36.91
N LEU A 412 -9.32 28.44 -37.05
CA LEU A 412 -8.40 28.85 -38.13
C LEU A 412 -7.00 28.24 -37.99
N LEU A 413 -6.48 28.08 -36.78
CA LEU A 413 -5.19 27.43 -36.52
C LEU A 413 -5.22 25.92 -36.81
N ILE A 414 -6.34 25.25 -36.49
CA ILE A 414 -6.53 23.83 -36.79
C ILE A 414 -6.73 23.61 -38.30
N GLY A 415 -7.41 24.52 -38.99
CA GLY A 415 -7.56 24.50 -40.45
C GLY A 415 -6.25 24.76 -41.20
N GLY A 416 -5.38 25.64 -40.70
CA GLY A 416 -4.07 25.95 -41.31
C GLY A 416 -3.05 24.82 -41.16
N ALA A 417 -3.08 24.09 -40.05
CA ALA A 417 -2.13 23.01 -39.76
C ALA A 417 -2.36 21.75 -40.62
N THR A 418 -3.60 21.51 -41.07
CA THR A 418 -3.93 20.34 -41.91
C THR A 418 -3.55 20.54 -43.38
N PHE A 419 -3.51 21.79 -43.87
CA PHE A 419 -3.15 22.11 -45.26
C PHE A 419 -1.64 22.03 -45.55
N ILE A 420 -0.79 22.36 -44.56
CA ILE A 420 0.68 22.34 -44.72
C ILE A 420 1.26 20.90 -44.67
N SER A 421 0.56 19.97 -44.01
CA SER A 421 0.99 18.57 -43.87
C SER A 421 0.86 17.75 -45.17
N GLN A 422 -0.06 18.10 -46.07
CA GLN A 422 -0.29 17.35 -47.31
C GLN A 422 0.72 17.64 -48.44
N GLN A 423 1.49 18.73 -48.34
CA GLN A 423 2.41 19.14 -49.43
C GLN A 423 3.82 18.54 -49.31
N LYS A 424 4.20 17.97 -48.15
CA LYS A 424 5.56 17.45 -47.88
C LYS A 424 5.74 15.93 -48.07
N ARG A 425 4.74 15.21 -48.60
CA ARG A 425 4.78 13.74 -48.84
C ARG A 425 4.91 13.32 -50.31
N ARG A 426 5.34 14.22 -51.20
CA ARG A 426 5.80 13.87 -52.56
C ARG A 426 7.25 14.31 -52.70
N GLN A 427 8.12 13.40 -53.13
CA GLN A 427 9.61 13.42 -53.05
C GLN A 427 10.07 12.81 -51.70
N THR A 428 10.70 11.64 -51.60
CA THR A 428 11.67 10.98 -52.49
C THR A 428 11.68 9.48 -52.17
N VAL A 429 11.56 8.65 -53.20
CA VAL A 429 11.98 7.24 -53.23
C VAL A 429 13.13 7.16 -54.23
N VAL A 430 14.07 6.25 -53.97
CA VAL A 430 15.03 5.56 -54.86
C VAL A 430 16.48 5.70 -54.38
N GLY A 431 17.10 4.55 -54.07
CA GLY A 431 18.51 4.31 -54.43
C GLY A 431 19.40 3.59 -53.40
N ALA A 432 19.70 2.32 -53.72
CA ALA A 432 21.03 1.69 -53.73
C ALA A 432 21.43 0.67 -52.65
N ASP A 433 21.77 -0.51 -53.20
CA ASP A 433 22.34 -1.74 -52.67
C ASP A 433 23.81 -1.65 -52.19
N ASP A 434 24.19 -2.73 -51.50
CA ASP A 434 25.52 -3.38 -51.46
C ASP A 434 26.70 -2.71 -50.74
N ARG A 435 27.16 -3.35 -49.63
CA ARG A 435 28.45 -4.08 -49.59
C ARG A 435 28.82 -4.65 -48.20
N GLN A 436 29.19 -5.93 -48.25
CA GLN A 436 30.36 -6.58 -47.63
C GLN A 436 30.31 -7.09 -46.17
N GLN A 437 30.17 -8.42 -46.11
CA GLN A 437 30.91 -9.32 -45.22
C GLN A 437 32.42 -9.07 -45.31
N THR A 438 33.12 -9.10 -44.17
CA THR A 438 34.28 -9.96 -43.82
C THR A 438 35.17 -9.27 -42.80
N THR A 439 35.30 -9.86 -41.60
CA THR A 439 36.61 -10.06 -40.94
C THR A 439 36.53 -11.18 -39.90
N ALA A 440 37.42 -12.13 -40.10
CA ALA A 440 37.79 -13.32 -39.33
C ALA A 440 37.99 -13.07 -37.82
N ARG A 441 37.56 -13.99 -36.93
CA ARG A 441 38.33 -15.13 -36.42
C ARG A 441 39.78 -14.78 -36.02
N ARG A 442 40.01 -14.59 -34.70
CA ARG A 442 41.18 -15.08 -33.93
C ARG A 442 41.07 -14.66 -32.47
N ALA A 443 40.92 -15.65 -31.58
CA ALA A 443 41.53 -15.71 -30.24
C ALA A 443 41.01 -16.96 -29.52
N ALA A 444 41.59 -18.10 -29.86
CA ALA A 444 41.68 -19.25 -28.97
C ALA A 444 43.15 -19.32 -28.56
N ASP A 445 43.42 -19.24 -27.25
CA ASP A 445 44.30 -20.17 -26.52
C ASP A 445 44.67 -19.61 -25.14
N GLY A 446 44.60 -20.50 -24.14
CA GLY A 446 45.35 -20.40 -22.89
C GLY A 446 44.53 -20.05 -21.65
N GLU A 447 44.00 -21.07 -20.95
CA GLU A 447 44.55 -21.44 -19.64
C GLU A 447 43.84 -22.67 -19.05
N THR A 448 44.66 -23.64 -18.68
CA THR A 448 44.32 -24.93 -18.10
C THR A 448 44.30 -24.88 -16.57
N GLY A 449 43.30 -25.55 -15.98
CA GLY A 449 43.51 -26.39 -14.79
C GLY A 449 42.85 -25.93 -13.48
N LYS A 450 41.75 -26.62 -13.10
CA LYS A 450 41.75 -27.49 -11.91
C LYS A 450 40.45 -28.31 -11.80
N SER A 451 40.66 -29.59 -11.51
CA SER A 451 39.69 -30.66 -11.36
C SER A 451 38.78 -30.49 -10.14
N GLY A 452 37.46 -30.63 -10.33
CA GLY A 452 36.50 -30.98 -9.30
C GLY A 452 35.59 -32.08 -9.84
N LYS A 453 35.61 -33.26 -9.20
CA LYS A 453 34.78 -34.42 -9.56
C LYS A 453 33.30 -34.04 -9.55
N ALA A 454 32.62 -34.25 -10.66
CA ALA A 454 31.17 -34.09 -10.77
C ALA A 454 30.45 -35.14 -9.91
N THR A 455 29.76 -34.68 -8.87
CA THR A 455 28.72 -35.46 -8.17
C THR A 455 27.51 -35.65 -9.09
N PRO A 456 26.80 -36.79 -9.05
CA PRO A 456 25.59 -36.98 -9.85
C PRO A 456 24.53 -35.93 -9.51
N LYS A 457 23.70 -35.60 -10.50
CA LYS A 457 22.59 -34.64 -10.47
C LYS A 457 21.48 -35.03 -9.46
N ASP A 458 21.74 -34.86 -8.17
CA ASP A 458 20.75 -35.03 -7.09
C ASP A 458 19.60 -33.99 -7.24
N PRO A 459 18.35 -34.42 -7.50
CA PRO A 459 17.21 -33.52 -7.68
C PRO A 459 16.92 -32.64 -6.45
N GLU A 460 17.10 -33.18 -5.25
CA GLU A 460 16.93 -32.45 -3.98
C GLU A 460 17.93 -31.30 -3.90
N ARG A 461 19.21 -31.62 -4.13
CA ARG A 461 20.27 -30.61 -4.16
C ARG A 461 20.06 -29.56 -5.24
N GLN A 462 19.62 -29.95 -6.44
CA GLN A 462 19.34 -28.98 -7.51
C GLN A 462 18.18 -28.05 -7.14
N THR A 463 17.15 -28.58 -6.52
CA THR A 463 15.99 -27.81 -6.07
C THR A 463 16.37 -26.89 -4.92
N ALA A 464 17.17 -27.36 -3.97
CA ALA A 464 17.71 -26.52 -2.90
C ALA A 464 18.53 -25.35 -3.44
N LEU A 465 19.49 -25.62 -4.32
CA LEU A 465 20.33 -24.57 -4.92
C LEU A 465 19.50 -23.55 -5.72
N TRP A 466 18.47 -24.01 -6.43
CA TRP A 466 17.55 -23.12 -7.12
C TRP A 466 16.73 -22.25 -6.17
N ALA A 467 16.13 -22.85 -5.15
CA ALA A 467 15.34 -22.14 -4.16
C ALA A 467 16.17 -21.08 -3.43
N LEU A 468 17.39 -21.43 -3.00
CA LEU A 468 18.30 -20.53 -2.31
C LEU A 468 18.76 -19.37 -3.20
N LYS A 469 18.94 -19.60 -4.52
CA LYS A 469 19.23 -18.53 -5.49
C LYS A 469 18.09 -17.53 -5.64
N LEU A 470 16.84 -17.96 -5.42
CA LEU A 470 15.68 -17.08 -5.38
C LEU A 470 15.54 -16.35 -4.03
N GLY A 471 16.48 -16.53 -3.08
CA GLY A 471 16.35 -16.00 -1.72
C GLY A 471 15.36 -16.78 -0.86
N GLY A 472 15.00 -18.01 -1.29
CA GLY A 472 14.14 -18.91 -0.56
C GLY A 472 14.77 -19.43 0.71
N THR A 473 13.92 -19.86 1.64
CA THR A 473 14.32 -20.61 2.83
C THR A 473 13.77 -22.01 2.72
N LEU A 474 14.59 -23.01 3.04
CA LEU A 474 14.15 -24.41 3.02
C LEU A 474 14.51 -25.12 4.33
N LYS A 475 13.70 -26.10 4.71
CA LYS A 475 14.02 -27.07 5.75
C LYS A 475 14.26 -28.43 5.11
N PHE A 476 15.25 -29.15 5.63
CA PHE A 476 15.65 -30.44 5.12
C PHE A 476 16.08 -31.38 6.24
N VAL A 477 16.12 -32.67 5.92
CA VAL A 477 16.58 -33.76 6.78
C VAL A 477 17.74 -34.46 6.08
N GLU A 478 18.84 -34.71 6.80
CA GLU A 478 19.96 -35.51 6.27
C GLU A 478 19.66 -37.00 6.29
N ILE A 479 20.03 -37.69 5.22
CA ILE A 479 19.91 -39.15 5.11
C ILE A 479 21.29 -39.76 5.45
N PRO A 480 21.40 -40.61 6.48
CA PRO A 480 22.65 -41.29 6.83
C PRO A 480 23.20 -42.13 5.68
N ALA A 481 24.52 -42.15 5.50
CA ALA A 481 25.19 -42.87 4.41
C ALA A 481 25.00 -44.40 4.45
N ASP A 482 24.68 -44.98 5.60
CA ASP A 482 24.51 -46.43 5.79
C ASP A 482 23.10 -46.96 5.46
N HIS A 483 22.19 -46.10 4.99
CA HIS A 483 20.82 -46.48 4.63
C HIS A 483 20.67 -46.89 3.14
N ASP A 484 21.59 -47.67 2.60
CA ASP A 484 21.37 -48.37 1.32
C ASP A 484 20.61 -49.70 1.58
N SER A 485 19.28 -49.59 1.58
CA SER A 485 18.29 -50.62 1.19
C SER A 485 18.37 -52.04 1.79
N ARG A 486 17.38 -52.38 2.63
CA ARG A 486 16.61 -53.63 2.46
C ARG A 486 15.14 -53.28 2.17
N PRO A 487 14.54 -53.79 1.09
CA PRO A 487 13.13 -53.58 0.81
C PRO A 487 12.28 -54.49 1.72
N GLY A 488 11.39 -53.90 2.53
CA GLY A 488 10.34 -54.65 3.25
C GLY A 488 10.26 -54.48 4.77
N SER A 489 10.46 -53.28 5.33
CA SER A 489 10.10 -53.03 6.74
C SER A 489 9.47 -51.64 6.90
N PRO A 490 8.21 -51.53 7.38
CA PRO A 490 7.59 -50.25 7.71
C PRO A 490 8.09 -49.85 9.10
N GLY A 491 9.19 -49.10 9.14
CA GLY A 491 9.69 -48.49 10.36
C GLY A 491 9.99 -47.04 10.06
N ALA A 492 9.32 -46.13 10.77
CA ALA A 492 9.59 -44.71 10.73
C ALA A 492 11.11 -44.48 10.81
N ALA A 493 11.69 -43.99 9.72
CA ALA A 493 13.09 -43.64 9.70
C ALA A 493 13.29 -42.52 10.73
N ASP A 494 14.11 -42.80 11.74
CA ASP A 494 14.52 -41.86 12.77
C ASP A 494 15.49 -40.85 12.12
N HIS A 495 14.87 -39.99 11.33
CA HIS A 495 15.49 -38.88 10.62
C HIS A 495 15.96 -37.85 11.65
N GLY A 496 17.24 -37.47 11.59
CA GLY A 496 17.80 -36.45 12.48
C GLY A 496 17.02 -35.12 12.43
N PRO A 497 17.21 -34.22 13.41
CA PRO A 497 16.40 -33.00 13.52
C PRO A 497 16.47 -32.15 12.25
N ALA A 498 15.31 -31.70 11.76
CA ALA A 498 15.21 -30.87 10.56
C ALA A 498 16.06 -29.61 10.68
N ARG A 499 16.92 -29.37 9.67
CA ARG A 499 17.80 -28.21 9.59
C ARG A 499 17.25 -27.18 8.61
N THR A 500 17.60 -25.91 8.79
CA THR A 500 17.17 -24.81 7.92
C THR A 500 18.37 -24.31 7.10
N ALA A 501 18.17 -24.11 5.79
CA ALA A 501 19.14 -23.45 4.92
C ALA A 501 18.56 -22.14 4.38
N THR A 502 19.39 -21.10 4.40
CA THR A 502 19.11 -19.77 3.80
C THR A 502 20.14 -19.38 2.75
N ARG A 503 21.22 -20.17 2.62
CA ARG A 503 22.29 -19.99 1.66
C ARG A 503 22.98 -21.33 1.36
N GLU A 504 23.65 -21.42 0.22
CA GLU A 504 24.19 -22.68 -0.31
C GLU A 504 25.14 -23.40 0.66
N GLY A 505 25.95 -22.65 1.42
CA GLY A 505 26.88 -23.22 2.41
C GLY A 505 26.21 -23.87 3.62
N ASP A 506 24.90 -23.70 3.81
CA ASP A 506 24.15 -24.35 4.89
C ASP A 506 23.71 -25.78 4.50
N LEU A 507 23.82 -26.14 3.21
CA LEU A 507 23.45 -27.47 2.72
C LEU A 507 24.52 -28.51 3.11
N PRO A 508 24.11 -29.73 3.50
CA PRO A 508 25.04 -30.78 3.88
C PRO A 508 25.81 -31.26 2.65
N THR A 509 26.92 -31.95 2.86
CA THR A 509 27.66 -32.59 1.75
C THR A 509 27.05 -33.93 1.33
N GLY A 510 26.28 -34.58 2.23
CA GLY A 510 25.59 -35.86 1.99
C GLY A 510 24.21 -35.73 1.33
N ARG A 511 23.45 -36.83 1.27
CA ARG A 511 22.05 -36.84 0.79
C ARG A 511 21.12 -36.19 1.82
N PHE A 512 20.08 -35.54 1.33
CA PHE A 512 19.05 -34.93 2.16
C PHE A 512 17.72 -34.85 1.39
N GLU A 513 16.63 -34.68 2.13
CA GLU A 513 15.27 -34.47 1.61
C GLU A 513 14.73 -33.12 2.08
N ILE A 514 14.16 -32.33 1.17
CA ILE A 514 13.50 -31.06 1.48
C ILE A 514 12.09 -31.33 2.00
N THR A 515 11.83 -30.93 3.24
CA THR A 515 10.51 -31.08 3.89
C THR A 515 9.69 -29.79 3.89
N SER A 516 10.35 -28.63 3.77
CA SER A 516 9.66 -27.35 3.64
C SER A 516 10.39 -26.43 2.69
N LEU A 517 9.65 -25.73 1.85
CA LEU A 517 10.15 -24.73 0.95
C LEU A 517 9.32 -23.45 1.06
N THR A 518 9.98 -22.34 1.35
CA THR A 518 9.40 -21.00 1.34
C THR A 518 10.11 -20.16 0.32
N LEU A 519 9.36 -19.70 -0.68
CA LEU A 519 9.75 -18.67 -1.62
C LEU A 519 8.87 -17.45 -1.36
N GLN A 520 9.49 -16.28 -1.26
CA GLN A 520 8.79 -15.03 -1.03
C GLN A 520 9.30 -13.95 -1.97
N GLY A 521 8.37 -13.13 -2.42
CA GLY A 521 8.63 -11.98 -3.24
C GLY A 521 8.34 -12.29 -4.71
N PRO A 522 8.36 -11.27 -5.56
CA PRO A 522 7.66 -11.22 -6.84
C PRO A 522 8.34 -12.00 -7.97
N HIS A 523 8.60 -13.28 -7.70
CA HIS A 523 9.16 -14.23 -8.64
C HIS A 523 8.06 -14.78 -9.54
N GLU A 524 8.42 -15.13 -10.77
CA GLU A 524 7.56 -15.89 -11.67
C GLU A 524 8.14 -17.30 -11.80
N LEU A 525 7.36 -18.29 -11.42
CA LEU A 525 7.72 -19.70 -11.56
C LEU A 525 7.27 -20.20 -12.92
N SER A 526 8.10 -21.02 -13.56
CA SER A 526 7.81 -21.70 -14.82
C SER A 526 7.24 -23.10 -14.59
N ASP A 527 6.67 -23.70 -15.64
CA ASP A 527 6.25 -25.11 -15.60
C ASP A 527 7.43 -26.05 -15.24
N SER A 528 8.65 -25.69 -15.67
CA SER A 528 9.85 -26.46 -15.34
C SER A 528 10.22 -26.39 -13.86
N ASP A 529 9.87 -25.29 -13.18
CA ASP A 529 10.05 -25.15 -11.73
C ASP A 529 9.03 -26.00 -10.99
N PHE A 530 7.77 -26.05 -11.44
CA PHE A 530 6.77 -26.96 -10.89
C PHE A 530 7.08 -28.43 -11.15
N GLN A 531 7.65 -28.78 -12.31
CA GLN A 531 8.19 -30.13 -12.54
C GLN A 531 9.35 -30.48 -11.61
N ARG A 532 10.09 -29.48 -11.15
CA ARG A 532 11.16 -29.68 -10.16
C ARG A 532 10.57 -29.87 -8.76
N LEU A 533 9.63 -29.01 -8.35
CA LEU A 533 8.91 -29.13 -7.08
C LEU A 533 8.17 -30.46 -6.95
N ALA A 534 7.57 -30.94 -8.04
CA ALA A 534 6.87 -32.23 -8.07
C ALA A 534 7.78 -33.45 -7.85
N LYS A 535 9.11 -33.28 -7.82
CA LYS A 535 10.07 -34.33 -7.49
C LYS A 535 10.40 -34.42 -6.00
N LEU A 536 9.98 -33.43 -5.20
CA LEU A 536 10.22 -33.39 -3.77
C LEU A 536 9.15 -34.23 -3.05
N THR A 537 9.35 -35.55 -2.98
CA THR A 537 8.34 -36.48 -2.47
C THR A 537 8.03 -36.28 -0.99
N GLU A 538 9.02 -35.83 -0.21
CA GLU A 538 8.90 -35.56 1.23
C GLU A 538 8.46 -34.12 1.55
N LEU A 539 8.08 -33.32 0.55
CA LEU A 539 7.68 -31.93 0.75
C LEU A 539 6.35 -31.84 1.49
N ASP A 540 6.40 -31.38 2.73
CA ASP A 540 5.25 -31.18 3.60
C ASP A 540 4.64 -29.78 3.48
N THR A 541 5.49 -28.77 3.36
CA THR A 541 5.08 -27.36 3.37
C THR A 541 5.67 -26.62 2.18
N LEU A 542 4.78 -26.06 1.34
CA LEU A 542 5.13 -25.15 0.26
C LEU A 542 4.51 -23.77 0.48
N SER A 543 5.35 -22.74 0.57
CA SER A 543 4.91 -21.34 0.66
C SER A 543 5.45 -20.58 -0.54
N LEU A 544 4.55 -20.00 -1.33
CA LEU A 544 4.80 -19.19 -2.50
C LEU A 544 4.11 -17.82 -2.32
N THR A 545 4.68 -16.96 -1.49
CA THR A 545 4.05 -15.69 -1.14
C THR A 545 4.52 -14.58 -2.08
N ASP A 546 3.59 -13.79 -2.61
CA ASP A 546 3.88 -12.76 -3.62
C ASP A 546 4.56 -13.38 -4.85
N ILE A 547 4.15 -14.57 -5.31
CA ILE A 547 4.79 -15.28 -6.44
C ILE A 547 3.80 -15.51 -7.56
N ARG A 548 4.16 -15.18 -8.80
CA ARG A 548 3.37 -15.56 -9.98
C ARG A 548 3.60 -17.02 -10.32
N VAL A 549 2.50 -17.77 -10.42
CA VAL A 549 2.51 -19.21 -10.74
C VAL A 549 1.74 -19.47 -12.04
N PRO A 550 2.21 -20.40 -12.91
CA PRO A 550 1.42 -20.89 -14.02
C PRO A 550 0.32 -21.78 -13.44
N GLU A 551 -0.92 -21.30 -13.43
CA GLU A 551 -2.00 -21.92 -12.67
C GLU A 551 -2.17 -23.42 -12.97
N GLN A 552 -2.09 -23.82 -14.25
CA GLN A 552 -2.23 -25.22 -14.66
C GLN A 552 -1.12 -26.12 -14.09
N SER A 553 0.07 -25.57 -13.84
CA SER A 553 1.21 -26.30 -13.31
C SER A 553 1.11 -26.62 -11.83
N LEU A 554 0.18 -25.96 -11.10
CA LEU A 554 -0.17 -26.38 -9.73
C LEU A 554 -0.66 -27.83 -9.70
N ASP A 555 -1.34 -28.31 -10.76
CA ASP A 555 -1.85 -29.68 -10.82
C ASP A 555 -0.74 -30.74 -10.71
N LEU A 556 0.50 -30.41 -11.10
CA LEU A 556 1.65 -31.29 -10.96
C LEU A 556 1.95 -31.64 -9.49
N LEU A 557 1.64 -30.72 -8.57
CA LEU A 557 1.87 -30.89 -7.14
C LEU A 557 0.77 -31.72 -6.46
N SER A 558 -0.36 -31.97 -7.13
CA SER A 558 -1.46 -32.77 -6.57
C SER A 558 -1.07 -34.22 -6.27
N ARG A 559 0.05 -34.68 -6.85
CA ARG A 559 0.62 -36.02 -6.66
C ARG A 559 1.50 -36.14 -5.42
N LEU A 560 1.82 -35.03 -4.75
CA LEU A 560 2.65 -35.04 -3.55
C LEU A 560 1.79 -35.47 -2.35
N GLU A 561 1.87 -36.75 -1.98
CA GLU A 561 1.05 -37.36 -0.93
C GLU A 561 1.34 -36.79 0.47
N HIS A 562 2.53 -36.21 0.67
CA HIS A 562 2.96 -35.61 1.93
C HIS A 562 2.73 -34.10 2.01
N LEU A 563 2.20 -33.45 0.96
CA LEU A 563 2.02 -31.99 0.95
C LEU A 563 0.78 -31.56 1.76
N HIS A 564 0.97 -31.29 3.04
CA HIS A 564 -0.10 -30.90 3.96
C HIS A 564 -0.36 -29.38 4.01
N THR A 565 0.64 -28.55 3.67
CA THR A 565 0.53 -27.09 3.77
C THR A 565 0.89 -26.41 2.46
N VAL A 566 -0.05 -25.63 1.91
CA VAL A 566 0.18 -24.76 0.76
C VAL A 566 -0.21 -23.33 1.11
N ARG A 567 0.72 -22.39 0.93
CA ARG A 567 0.46 -20.97 1.04
C ARG A 567 0.76 -20.29 -0.27
N VAL A 568 -0.20 -19.58 -0.83
CA VAL A 568 -0.09 -18.80 -2.07
C VAL A 568 -0.61 -17.38 -1.84
N ALA A 569 -0.35 -16.84 -0.65
CA ALA A 569 -0.77 -15.48 -0.29
C ALA A 569 -0.13 -14.45 -1.24
N ASP A 570 -0.84 -13.36 -1.52
CA ASP A 570 -0.39 -12.28 -2.44
C ASP A 570 -0.04 -12.77 -3.87
N THR A 571 -0.47 -13.99 -4.23
CA THR A 571 -0.32 -14.54 -5.58
C THR A 571 -1.55 -14.14 -6.41
N PRO A 572 -1.43 -13.67 -7.66
CA PRO A 572 -2.59 -13.27 -8.48
C PRO A 572 -3.41 -14.46 -9.01
N LEU A 573 -3.62 -15.47 -8.18
CA LEU A 573 -4.36 -16.69 -8.47
C LEU A 573 -5.84 -16.41 -8.68
N THR A 574 -6.38 -16.89 -9.79
CA THR A 574 -7.81 -16.83 -10.10
C THR A 574 -8.56 -18.01 -9.47
N ASN A 575 -9.89 -17.99 -9.56
CA ASN A 575 -10.70 -19.15 -9.18
C ASN A 575 -10.28 -20.41 -9.94
N ALA A 576 -9.85 -20.31 -11.21
CA ALA A 576 -9.49 -21.48 -12.02
C ALA A 576 -8.27 -22.20 -11.44
N GLY A 577 -7.18 -21.48 -11.20
CA GLY A 577 -5.98 -22.02 -10.55
C GLY A 577 -6.25 -22.52 -9.13
N ALA A 578 -6.95 -21.74 -8.30
CA ALA A 578 -7.25 -22.15 -6.93
C ALA A 578 -8.14 -23.41 -6.86
N SER A 579 -8.97 -23.65 -7.87
CA SER A 579 -9.81 -24.86 -7.93
C SER A 579 -9.00 -26.15 -8.08
N LEU A 580 -7.75 -26.08 -8.58
CA LEU A 580 -6.87 -27.25 -8.68
C LEU A 580 -6.47 -27.79 -7.31
N PHE A 581 -6.46 -26.96 -6.27
CA PHE A 581 -6.23 -27.41 -4.90
C PHE A 581 -7.27 -28.43 -4.44
N GLY A 582 -8.47 -28.47 -5.03
CA GLY A 582 -9.47 -29.52 -4.77
C GLY A 582 -8.97 -30.95 -5.04
N ARG A 583 -7.83 -31.12 -5.73
CA ARG A 583 -7.20 -32.43 -6.00
C ARG A 583 -6.16 -32.84 -4.93
N PHE A 584 -5.80 -31.94 -4.02
CA PHE A 584 -4.73 -32.13 -3.04
C PHE A 584 -5.31 -32.74 -1.76
N LEU A 585 -5.72 -34.02 -1.84
CA LEU A 585 -6.54 -34.64 -0.79
C LEU A 585 -5.85 -34.75 0.58
N ALA A 586 -4.51 -34.65 0.63
CA ALA A 586 -3.72 -34.61 1.87
C ALA A 586 -3.67 -33.23 2.53
N LEU A 587 -4.14 -32.17 1.86
CA LEU A 587 -3.97 -30.79 2.31
C LEU A 587 -4.75 -30.52 3.60
N GLN A 588 -4.04 -30.02 4.61
CA GLN A 588 -4.57 -29.62 5.92
C GLN A 588 -4.58 -28.10 6.09
N GLN A 589 -3.66 -27.37 5.45
CA GLN A 589 -3.58 -25.92 5.53
C GLN A 589 -3.51 -25.30 4.13
N LEU A 590 -4.40 -24.34 3.87
CA LEU A 590 -4.46 -23.61 2.61
C LEU A 590 -4.59 -22.12 2.86
N ASP A 591 -3.62 -21.35 2.37
CA ASP A 591 -3.66 -19.88 2.42
C ASP A 591 -3.81 -19.30 1.01
N LEU A 592 -4.98 -18.70 0.76
CA LEU A 592 -5.34 -18.00 -0.48
C LEU A 592 -5.48 -16.48 -0.23
N SER A 593 -4.85 -15.94 0.81
CA SER A 593 -4.98 -14.53 1.17
C SER A 593 -4.51 -13.62 0.04
N GLU A 594 -5.18 -12.49 -0.14
CA GLU A 594 -4.81 -11.43 -1.09
C GLU A 594 -4.70 -11.94 -2.56
N THR A 595 -5.36 -13.05 -2.85
CA THR A 595 -5.49 -13.59 -4.22
C THR A 595 -6.74 -13.02 -4.91
N ARG A 596 -6.93 -13.33 -6.19
CA ARG A 596 -8.11 -12.88 -6.99
C ARG A 596 -9.28 -13.85 -6.87
N VAL A 597 -9.29 -14.74 -5.88
CA VAL A 597 -10.37 -15.69 -5.68
C VAL A 597 -11.63 -14.99 -5.17
N THR A 598 -12.75 -15.57 -5.55
CA THR A 598 -14.10 -15.19 -5.09
C THR A 598 -14.68 -16.37 -4.33
N GLY A 599 -15.86 -16.21 -3.71
CA GLY A 599 -16.56 -17.31 -3.07
C GLY A 599 -16.86 -18.54 -3.95
N ALA A 600 -16.83 -18.39 -5.28
CA ALA A 600 -16.97 -19.52 -6.21
C ALA A 600 -15.92 -20.63 -5.98
N VAL A 601 -14.72 -20.28 -5.51
CA VAL A 601 -13.64 -21.24 -5.24
C VAL A 601 -14.04 -22.31 -4.22
N LEU A 602 -14.89 -21.95 -3.25
CA LEU A 602 -15.31 -22.87 -2.18
C LEU A 602 -16.09 -24.08 -2.70
N GLN A 603 -16.72 -23.99 -3.87
CA GLN A 603 -17.40 -25.12 -4.50
C GLN A 603 -16.41 -26.17 -5.00
N ASN A 604 -15.26 -25.73 -5.52
CA ASN A 604 -14.25 -26.62 -6.09
C ASN A 604 -13.30 -27.18 -5.03
N LEU A 605 -13.17 -26.51 -3.88
CA LEU A 605 -12.38 -27.00 -2.75
C LEU A 605 -13.09 -28.05 -1.90
N LYS A 606 -14.38 -28.31 -2.11
CA LYS A 606 -15.18 -29.30 -1.35
C LYS A 606 -14.52 -30.66 -1.11
N PRO A 607 -13.72 -31.24 -2.01
CA PRO A 607 -13.05 -32.53 -1.75
C PRO A 607 -12.06 -32.49 -0.57
N LEU A 608 -11.57 -31.31 -0.17
CA LEU A 608 -10.61 -31.11 0.92
C LEU A 608 -11.23 -31.28 2.32
N THR A 609 -11.87 -32.42 2.57
CA THR A 609 -12.54 -32.73 3.85
C THR A 609 -11.56 -32.82 5.04
N GLY A 610 -10.26 -32.93 4.76
CA GLY A 610 -9.16 -32.91 5.72
C GLY A 610 -8.70 -31.52 6.16
N LEU A 611 -9.20 -30.45 5.55
CA LEU A 611 -8.71 -29.09 5.76
C LEU A 611 -8.99 -28.59 7.20
N VAL A 612 -7.94 -28.12 7.86
CA VAL A 612 -7.91 -27.65 9.25
C VAL A 612 -7.73 -26.13 9.32
N ASP A 613 -6.92 -25.55 8.42
CA ASP A 613 -6.65 -24.12 8.36
C ASP A 613 -6.95 -23.58 6.95
N LEU A 614 -7.78 -22.55 6.87
CA LEU A 614 -8.11 -21.87 5.63
C LEU A 614 -8.03 -20.35 5.81
N SER A 615 -7.19 -19.71 5.00
CA SER A 615 -7.17 -18.25 4.90
C SER A 615 -7.69 -17.76 3.55
N LEU A 616 -8.63 -16.84 3.61
CA LEU A 616 -9.26 -16.14 2.48
C LEU A 616 -9.16 -14.62 2.68
N ALA A 617 -8.24 -14.15 3.51
CA ALA A 617 -8.13 -12.73 3.83
C ALA A 617 -7.92 -11.88 2.57
N GLY A 618 -8.53 -10.70 2.49
CA GLY A 618 -8.39 -9.79 1.35
C GLY A 618 -9.02 -10.26 0.03
N THR A 619 -9.70 -11.41 0.01
CA THR A 619 -10.36 -11.95 -1.19
C THR A 619 -11.78 -11.39 -1.36
N ALA A 620 -12.39 -11.64 -2.53
CA ALA A 620 -13.75 -11.19 -2.84
C ALA A 620 -14.86 -12.12 -2.29
N VAL A 621 -14.61 -12.82 -1.19
CA VAL A 621 -15.60 -13.67 -0.49
C VAL A 621 -16.62 -12.80 0.24
N ALA A 622 -17.91 -13.11 0.10
CA ALA A 622 -19.02 -12.38 0.72
C ALA A 622 -19.95 -13.31 1.54
N ASP A 623 -20.94 -12.74 2.22
CA ASP A 623 -21.85 -13.48 3.13
C ASP A 623 -22.53 -14.70 2.47
N LYS A 624 -22.94 -14.59 1.20
CA LYS A 624 -23.61 -15.67 0.46
C LYS A 624 -22.72 -16.91 0.27
N ASP A 625 -21.41 -16.70 0.26
CA ASP A 625 -20.42 -17.72 -0.08
C ASP A 625 -20.06 -18.59 1.15
N LEU A 626 -20.27 -18.08 2.37
CA LEU A 626 -19.90 -18.75 3.61
C LEU A 626 -20.62 -20.09 3.83
N SER A 627 -21.74 -20.33 3.16
CA SER A 627 -22.41 -21.64 3.14
C SER A 627 -21.52 -22.75 2.58
N GLY A 628 -20.60 -22.43 1.67
CA GLY A 628 -19.63 -23.38 1.10
C GLY A 628 -18.64 -23.93 2.13
N LEU A 629 -18.38 -23.21 3.22
CA LEU A 629 -17.43 -23.64 4.25
C LEU A 629 -17.89 -24.88 5.04
N GLN A 630 -19.18 -25.23 4.97
CA GLN A 630 -19.71 -26.45 5.59
C GLN A 630 -19.12 -27.75 5.02
N ALA A 631 -18.45 -27.67 3.87
CA ALA A 631 -17.71 -28.79 3.28
C ALA A 631 -16.42 -29.16 4.05
N PHE A 632 -15.99 -28.32 5.00
CA PHE A 632 -14.74 -28.51 5.77
C PHE A 632 -15.04 -28.82 7.24
N PRO A 633 -15.50 -30.05 7.57
CA PRO A 633 -15.94 -30.39 8.93
C PRO A 633 -14.80 -30.37 9.96
N LYS A 634 -13.54 -30.46 9.52
CA LYS A 634 -12.34 -30.42 10.36
C LYS A 634 -11.74 -29.02 10.54
N LEU A 635 -12.36 -27.99 9.98
CA LEU A 635 -11.81 -26.63 10.00
C LEU A 635 -11.74 -26.10 11.44
N GLU A 636 -10.52 -25.78 11.88
CA GLU A 636 -10.23 -25.21 13.21
C GLU A 636 -9.84 -23.74 13.14
N VAL A 637 -9.21 -23.30 12.04
CA VAL A 637 -8.74 -21.93 11.83
C VAL A 637 -9.34 -21.39 10.54
N LEU A 638 -9.96 -20.22 10.63
CA LEU A 638 -10.54 -19.52 9.49
C LEU A 638 -10.17 -18.03 9.54
N ASN A 639 -9.57 -17.55 8.47
CA ASN A 639 -9.28 -16.13 8.30
C ASN A 639 -10.07 -15.51 7.15
N LEU A 640 -10.94 -14.56 7.50
CA LEU A 640 -11.82 -13.80 6.60
C LEU A 640 -11.54 -12.28 6.71
N ALA A 641 -10.39 -11.88 7.25
CA ALA A 641 -10.04 -10.48 7.39
C ALA A 641 -10.06 -9.77 6.03
N ARG A 642 -10.55 -8.53 5.98
CA ARG A 642 -10.62 -7.69 4.78
C ARG A 642 -11.37 -8.31 3.59
N THR A 643 -12.25 -9.27 3.84
CA THR A 643 -13.18 -9.81 2.84
C THR A 643 -14.42 -8.90 2.67
N GLN A 644 -15.33 -9.25 1.77
CA GLN A 644 -16.59 -8.54 1.55
C GLN A 644 -17.74 -9.04 2.45
N VAL A 645 -17.45 -9.86 3.44
CA VAL A 645 -18.41 -10.30 4.47
C VAL A 645 -18.92 -9.08 5.24
N LYS A 646 -20.23 -9.02 5.51
CA LYS A 646 -20.88 -7.95 6.29
C LYS A 646 -21.53 -8.49 7.57
N GLY A 647 -21.51 -9.81 7.76
CA GLY A 647 -21.85 -10.49 9.01
C GLY A 647 -23.12 -11.36 8.97
N PRO A 648 -24.21 -11.06 8.23
CA PRO A 648 -25.38 -11.94 8.18
C PRO A 648 -25.07 -13.39 7.76
N GLY A 649 -24.08 -13.57 6.87
CA GLY A 649 -23.65 -14.89 6.41
C GLY A 649 -22.92 -15.72 7.46
N LEU A 650 -22.46 -15.11 8.56
CA LEU A 650 -21.74 -15.82 9.63
C LEU A 650 -22.59 -16.91 10.30
N VAL A 651 -23.92 -16.84 10.15
CA VAL A 651 -24.86 -17.94 10.52
C VAL A 651 -24.40 -19.28 9.94
N ALA A 652 -23.83 -19.27 8.73
CA ALA A 652 -23.36 -20.46 8.04
C ALA A 652 -22.19 -21.18 8.74
N LEU A 653 -21.49 -20.52 9.66
CA LEU A 653 -20.36 -21.10 10.40
C LEU A 653 -20.80 -21.97 11.60
N LYS A 654 -22.05 -21.87 12.05
CA LYS A 654 -22.58 -22.63 13.21
C LYS A 654 -22.36 -24.15 13.16
N PRO A 655 -22.41 -24.82 11.98
CA PRO A 655 -22.14 -26.25 11.87
C PRO A 655 -20.67 -26.64 12.10
N LEU A 656 -19.71 -25.70 11.98
CA LEU A 656 -18.27 -25.96 12.11
C LEU A 656 -17.88 -26.10 13.60
N LYS A 657 -18.15 -27.28 14.17
CA LYS A 657 -17.99 -27.54 15.62
C LYS A 657 -16.54 -27.52 16.12
N LEU A 658 -15.58 -27.69 15.21
CA LEU A 658 -14.16 -27.69 15.53
C LEU A 658 -13.51 -26.31 15.37
N LEU A 659 -14.24 -25.31 14.90
CA LEU A 659 -13.71 -23.96 14.69
C LEU A 659 -13.30 -23.32 16.03
N LYS A 660 -12.01 -23.04 16.17
CA LYS A 660 -11.36 -22.47 17.35
C LYS A 660 -10.87 -21.04 17.12
N THR A 661 -10.35 -20.76 15.93
CA THR A 661 -9.78 -19.46 15.57
C THR A 661 -10.57 -18.83 14.43
N LEU A 662 -11.02 -17.60 14.63
CA LEU A 662 -11.71 -16.81 13.61
C LEU A 662 -11.14 -15.40 13.53
N ASP A 663 -10.67 -15.02 12.35
CA ASP A 663 -10.21 -13.67 12.06
C ASP A 663 -11.19 -12.96 11.10
N LEU A 664 -11.68 -11.80 11.53
CA LEU A 664 -12.62 -10.94 10.83
C LEU A 664 -12.14 -9.47 10.83
N GLY A 665 -10.82 -9.27 10.87
CA GLY A 665 -10.24 -7.93 10.86
C GLY A 665 -10.73 -7.10 9.66
N GLY A 666 -11.11 -5.84 9.87
CA GLY A 666 -11.58 -4.93 8.83
C GLY A 666 -12.99 -5.20 8.29
N VAL A 667 -13.72 -6.19 8.81
CA VAL A 667 -15.09 -6.50 8.37
C VAL A 667 -16.07 -5.39 8.78
N PRO A 668 -16.87 -4.84 7.84
CA PRO A 668 -17.86 -3.80 8.13
C PRO A 668 -19.21 -4.43 8.55
N PHE A 669 -19.32 -4.85 9.81
CA PHE A 669 -20.58 -5.41 10.34
C PHE A 669 -21.78 -4.47 10.11
N VAL A 670 -22.92 -5.02 9.66
CA VAL A 670 -24.17 -4.28 9.40
C VAL A 670 -25.32 -4.77 10.26
N GLY A 671 -26.23 -3.88 10.70
CA GLY A 671 -27.50 -4.27 11.31
C GLY A 671 -27.40 -5.13 12.59
N GLY A 672 -26.30 -5.00 13.35
CA GLY A 672 -26.03 -5.84 14.53
C GLY A 672 -25.78 -7.32 14.17
N SER A 673 -25.33 -7.60 12.94
CA SER A 673 -25.01 -8.95 12.47
C SER A 673 -23.91 -9.66 13.28
N ILE A 674 -23.11 -8.89 14.02
CA ILE A 674 -22.09 -9.41 14.95
C ILE A 674 -22.66 -10.39 15.99
N ARG A 675 -23.96 -10.32 16.30
CA ARG A 675 -24.67 -11.27 17.17
C ARG A 675 -24.51 -12.74 16.74
N HIS A 676 -24.30 -12.98 15.44
CA HIS A 676 -24.12 -14.32 14.91
C HIS A 676 -22.79 -14.94 15.36
N LEU A 677 -21.81 -14.15 15.78
CA LEU A 677 -20.59 -14.69 16.40
C LEU A 677 -20.88 -15.33 17.75
N GLY A 678 -21.85 -14.80 18.51
CA GLY A 678 -22.19 -15.32 19.84
C GLY A 678 -22.65 -16.79 19.87
N MET A 679 -23.04 -17.37 18.74
CA MET A 679 -23.41 -18.79 18.64
C MET A 679 -22.21 -19.73 18.44
N LEU A 680 -21.00 -19.19 18.23
CA LEU A 680 -19.78 -19.96 17.96
C LEU A 680 -19.03 -20.28 19.27
N GLU A 681 -19.73 -20.97 20.19
CA GLU A 681 -19.29 -21.24 21.58
C GLU A 681 -17.95 -21.99 21.70
N GLY A 682 -17.47 -22.61 20.61
CA GLY A 682 -16.19 -23.32 20.55
C GLY A 682 -14.97 -22.42 20.35
N LEU A 683 -15.15 -21.15 19.99
CA LEU A 683 -14.04 -20.25 19.67
C LEU A 683 -13.15 -19.98 20.90
N THR A 684 -11.84 -20.12 20.68
CA THR A 684 -10.79 -19.77 21.63
C THR A 684 -10.03 -18.52 21.20
N VAL A 685 -10.05 -18.17 19.92
CA VAL A 685 -9.39 -16.96 19.38
C VAL A 685 -10.36 -16.23 18.46
N LEU A 686 -10.56 -14.93 18.73
CA LEU A 686 -11.36 -14.04 17.89
C LEU A 686 -10.58 -12.76 17.61
N ARG A 687 -10.41 -12.43 16.33
CA ARG A 687 -9.75 -11.19 15.90
C ARG A 687 -10.71 -10.31 15.13
N LEU A 688 -10.87 -9.07 15.60
CA LEU A 688 -11.76 -8.04 15.07
C LEU A 688 -10.97 -6.73 14.80
N SER A 689 -9.66 -6.82 14.59
CA SER A 689 -8.78 -5.68 14.31
C SER A 689 -9.37 -4.76 13.24
N ARG A 690 -9.49 -3.45 13.51
CA ARG A 690 -10.06 -2.46 12.57
C ARG A 690 -11.50 -2.72 12.11
N ALA A 691 -12.21 -3.68 12.70
CA ALA A 691 -13.62 -3.91 12.39
C ALA A 691 -14.49 -2.81 13.01
N LYS A 692 -15.66 -2.55 12.42
CA LYS A 692 -16.61 -1.53 12.91
C LYS A 692 -17.40 -2.04 14.13
N VAL A 693 -16.71 -2.25 15.24
CA VAL A 693 -17.26 -2.78 16.50
C VAL A 693 -17.32 -1.67 17.56
N ARG A 694 -18.47 -1.56 18.24
CA ARG A 694 -18.75 -0.57 19.30
C ARG A 694 -19.06 -1.26 20.64
N ASP A 695 -19.18 -0.48 21.69
CA ASP A 695 -19.43 -0.98 23.06
C ASP A 695 -20.68 -1.86 23.17
N ASP A 696 -21.78 -1.44 22.53
CA ASP A 696 -23.05 -2.17 22.49
C ASP A 696 -22.96 -3.53 21.78
N ASP A 697 -21.99 -3.71 20.88
CA ASP A 697 -21.83 -4.95 20.14
C ASP A 697 -21.21 -6.04 21.02
N LEU A 698 -20.37 -5.66 21.99
CA LEU A 698 -19.65 -6.62 22.85
C LEU A 698 -20.59 -7.45 23.74
N ARG A 699 -21.76 -6.90 24.11
CA ARG A 699 -22.78 -7.67 24.84
C ARG A 699 -23.33 -8.84 24.02
N LEU A 700 -23.31 -8.73 22.69
CA LEU A 700 -23.85 -9.74 21.77
C LEU A 700 -22.89 -10.93 21.60
N LEU A 701 -21.66 -10.82 22.12
CA LEU A 701 -20.63 -11.85 22.08
C LEU A 701 -20.60 -12.73 23.33
N SER A 702 -21.56 -12.58 24.24
CA SER A 702 -21.55 -13.25 25.56
C SER A 702 -21.55 -14.78 25.53
N GLY A 703 -21.87 -15.41 24.39
CA GLY A 703 -21.80 -16.86 24.23
C GLY A 703 -20.38 -17.41 24.06
N LEU A 704 -19.38 -16.57 23.80
CA LEU A 704 -18.00 -16.98 23.47
C LEU A 704 -17.14 -17.36 24.69
N THR A 705 -17.74 -17.98 25.71
CA THR A 705 -17.13 -18.23 27.05
C THR A 705 -15.78 -18.96 27.07
N LYS A 706 -15.39 -19.62 25.97
CA LYS A 706 -14.10 -20.34 25.84
C LYS A 706 -12.95 -19.50 25.29
N LEU A 707 -13.18 -18.20 25.02
CA LEU A 707 -12.18 -17.33 24.43
C LEU A 707 -10.95 -17.20 25.33
N ARG A 708 -9.76 -17.40 24.73
CA ARG A 708 -8.43 -17.23 25.33
C ARG A 708 -7.70 -16.02 24.76
N GLU A 709 -7.99 -15.66 23.51
CA GLU A 709 -7.40 -14.48 22.86
C GLU A 709 -8.48 -13.66 22.18
N PHE A 710 -8.49 -12.36 22.46
CA PHE A 710 -9.40 -11.39 21.87
C PHE A 710 -8.64 -10.17 21.36
N VAL A 711 -8.73 -9.91 20.06
CA VAL A 711 -8.07 -8.78 19.40
C VAL A 711 -9.12 -7.79 18.92
N LEU A 712 -9.05 -6.56 19.43
CA LEU A 712 -9.95 -5.43 19.22
C LEU A 712 -9.17 -4.15 18.87
N ASP A 713 -7.91 -4.27 18.43
CA ASP A 713 -7.10 -3.11 18.10
C ASP A 713 -7.77 -2.27 17.00
N SER A 714 -7.59 -0.96 17.08
CA SER A 714 -8.10 0.00 16.10
C SER A 714 -9.63 -0.07 15.90
N THR A 715 -10.39 -0.53 16.91
CA THR A 715 -11.87 -0.55 16.89
C THR A 715 -12.48 0.68 17.58
N GLN A 716 -13.82 0.81 17.57
CA GLN A 716 -14.54 1.91 18.23
C GLN A 716 -14.94 1.56 19.68
N VAL A 717 -14.34 0.52 20.26
CA VAL A 717 -14.56 0.09 21.64
C VAL A 717 -13.93 1.08 22.61
N THR A 718 -14.64 1.34 23.71
CA THR A 718 -14.22 2.24 24.78
C THR A 718 -14.31 1.54 26.14
N GLY A 719 -14.02 2.28 27.22
CA GLY A 719 -14.12 1.74 28.58
C GLY A 719 -15.53 1.29 28.98
N GLU A 720 -16.59 1.78 28.31
CA GLU A 720 -17.96 1.32 28.60
C GLU A 720 -18.20 -0.11 28.11
N GLY A 721 -17.65 -0.47 26.94
CA GLY A 721 -17.74 -1.80 26.37
C GLY A 721 -17.08 -2.88 27.24
N LEU A 722 -16.02 -2.53 27.97
CA LEU A 722 -15.31 -3.45 28.86
C LEU A 722 -16.18 -4.00 29.99
N ARG A 723 -17.27 -3.31 30.35
CA ARG A 723 -18.25 -3.79 31.35
C ARG A 723 -18.94 -5.09 30.93
N HIS A 724 -18.92 -5.38 29.63
CA HIS A 724 -19.50 -6.60 29.07
C HIS A 724 -18.54 -7.80 29.10
N PHE A 725 -17.29 -7.65 29.54
CA PHE A 725 -16.29 -8.73 29.56
C PHE A 725 -16.41 -9.68 30.76
N THR A 726 -17.52 -9.64 31.50
CA THR A 726 -17.73 -10.46 32.70
C THR A 726 -17.72 -11.97 32.42
N TRP A 727 -18.02 -12.39 31.18
CA TRP A 727 -18.01 -13.78 30.73
C TRP A 727 -16.64 -14.28 30.25
N LEU A 728 -15.62 -13.41 30.21
CA LEU A 728 -14.27 -13.69 29.70
C LEU A 728 -13.26 -14.04 30.80
N SER A 729 -13.68 -14.65 31.91
CA SER A 729 -12.79 -14.94 33.05
C SER A 729 -11.56 -15.77 32.68
N GLY A 730 -11.68 -16.61 31.64
CA GLY A 730 -10.61 -17.42 31.10
C GLY A 730 -9.75 -16.77 30.01
N LEU A 731 -9.92 -15.49 29.71
CA LEU A 731 -9.16 -14.79 28.68
C LEU A 731 -7.70 -14.60 29.11
N GLU A 732 -6.76 -14.99 28.24
CA GLU A 732 -5.32 -14.92 28.50
C GLU A 732 -4.65 -13.76 27.77
N ARG A 733 -5.16 -13.38 26.58
CA ARG A 733 -4.58 -12.34 25.74
C ARG A 733 -5.65 -11.36 25.27
N LEU A 734 -5.44 -10.08 25.52
CA LEU A 734 -6.33 -9.00 25.11
C LEU A 734 -5.54 -7.89 24.43
N ASP A 735 -5.85 -7.64 23.17
CA ASP A 735 -5.25 -6.56 22.39
C ASP A 735 -6.30 -5.49 22.09
N MET A 736 -6.08 -4.28 22.58
CA MET A 736 -6.96 -3.12 22.40
C MET A 736 -6.13 -1.88 22.06
N GLN A 737 -5.04 -2.05 21.34
CA GLN A 737 -4.21 -0.93 20.88
C GLN A 737 -5.02 0.02 20.01
N GLU A 738 -4.63 1.30 20.01
CA GLU A 738 -5.26 2.34 19.18
C GLU A 738 -6.78 2.49 19.41
N THR A 739 -7.26 2.15 20.61
CA THR A 739 -8.66 2.33 21.05
C THR A 739 -8.81 3.53 22.00
N LEU A 740 -10.06 3.94 22.28
CA LEU A 740 -10.38 5.05 23.18
C LEU A 740 -10.51 4.65 24.65
N ILE A 741 -9.92 3.52 25.04
CA ILE A 741 -10.01 3.05 26.42
C ILE A 741 -9.28 4.03 27.34
N GLY A 742 -9.95 4.37 28.44
CA GLY A 742 -9.46 5.25 29.48
C GLY A 742 -9.40 4.55 30.84
N ASP A 743 -8.73 5.19 31.80
CA ASP A 743 -8.53 4.69 33.17
C ASP A 743 -9.78 4.02 33.79
N ASP A 744 -10.94 4.67 33.75
CA ASP A 744 -12.19 4.14 34.32
C ASP A 744 -12.59 2.76 33.75
N GLY A 745 -12.26 2.50 32.47
CA GLY A 745 -12.58 1.24 31.80
C GLY A 745 -11.73 0.08 32.30
N LEU A 746 -10.50 0.34 32.75
CA LEU A 746 -9.58 -0.71 33.20
C LEU A 746 -10.06 -1.44 34.43
N LYS A 747 -10.87 -0.80 35.29
CA LYS A 747 -11.50 -1.44 36.44
C LYS A 747 -12.32 -2.68 36.06
N SER A 748 -12.96 -2.66 34.88
CA SER A 748 -13.75 -3.77 34.37
C SER A 748 -12.89 -4.97 33.95
N LEU A 749 -11.58 -4.81 33.78
CA LEU A 749 -10.67 -5.92 33.46
C LEU A 749 -10.35 -6.79 34.67
N ASN A 750 -10.67 -6.36 35.89
CA ASN A 750 -10.37 -7.12 37.11
C ASN A 750 -11.05 -8.49 37.20
N SER A 751 -12.12 -8.73 36.41
CA SER A 751 -12.72 -10.05 36.28
C SER A 751 -11.92 -11.02 35.42
N LEU A 752 -10.94 -10.52 34.64
CA LEU A 752 -10.11 -11.31 33.72
C LEU A 752 -8.89 -11.87 34.47
N THR A 753 -9.14 -12.75 35.44
CA THR A 753 -8.10 -13.22 36.37
C THR A 753 -7.04 -14.10 35.71
N SER A 754 -7.32 -14.68 34.53
CA SER A 754 -6.37 -15.45 33.72
C SER A 754 -5.54 -14.60 32.74
N LEU A 755 -5.68 -13.27 32.74
CA LEU A 755 -5.04 -12.41 31.75
C LEU A 755 -3.52 -12.37 31.93
N LYS A 756 -2.80 -12.80 30.89
CA LYS A 756 -1.33 -12.84 30.82
C LYS A 756 -0.74 -11.74 29.94
N SER A 757 -1.45 -11.33 28.89
CA SER A 757 -0.99 -10.30 27.96
C SER A 757 -2.07 -9.26 27.72
N LEU A 758 -1.70 -7.99 27.90
CA LEU A 758 -2.57 -6.84 27.69
C LEU A 758 -1.86 -5.80 26.84
N ARG A 759 -2.43 -5.44 25.70
CA ARG A 759 -1.87 -4.40 24.82
C ARG A 759 -2.80 -3.19 24.75
N LEU A 760 -2.24 -2.04 25.10
CA LEU A 760 -2.93 -0.76 25.27
C LEU A 760 -2.16 0.39 24.61
N ARG A 761 -1.24 0.10 23.69
CA ARG A 761 -0.50 1.11 22.92
C ARG A 761 -1.44 2.16 22.33
N ARG A 762 -1.01 3.43 22.33
CA ARG A 762 -1.77 4.56 21.75
C ARG A 762 -3.19 4.74 22.32
N SER A 763 -3.42 4.33 23.57
CA SER A 763 -4.68 4.53 24.28
C SER A 763 -4.64 5.74 25.23
N LEU A 764 -5.76 6.01 25.90
CA LEU A 764 -5.91 7.16 26.81
C LEU A 764 -5.62 6.81 28.28
N ILE A 765 -4.80 5.79 28.53
CA ILE A 765 -4.41 5.31 29.85
C ILE A 765 -3.32 6.20 30.47
N SER A 766 -3.46 6.48 31.77
CA SER A 766 -2.51 7.20 32.59
C SER A 766 -2.05 6.36 33.80
N ASP A 767 -1.14 6.91 34.60
CA ASP A 767 -0.67 6.30 35.86
C ASP A 767 -1.82 5.93 36.81
N ARG A 768 -2.92 6.69 36.78
CA ARG A 768 -4.14 6.37 37.55
C ARG A 768 -4.76 5.07 37.07
N GLY A 769 -4.86 4.87 35.76
CA GLY A 769 -5.43 3.65 35.17
C GLY A 769 -4.64 2.41 35.56
N LEU A 770 -3.32 2.52 35.73
CA LEU A 770 -2.48 1.40 36.17
C LEU A 770 -2.83 0.90 37.57
N GLN A 771 -3.40 1.75 38.44
CA GLN A 771 -3.87 1.32 39.77
C GLN A 771 -5.01 0.29 39.67
N GLU A 772 -5.84 0.40 38.63
CA GLU A 772 -7.02 -0.45 38.44
C GLU A 772 -6.66 -1.87 37.98
N ILE A 773 -5.45 -2.11 37.46
CA ILE A 773 -5.01 -3.42 36.93
C ILE A 773 -3.96 -4.12 37.82
N GLN A 774 -3.64 -3.58 39.00
CA GLN A 774 -2.65 -4.16 39.92
C GLN A 774 -3.05 -5.54 40.46
N SER A 775 -4.35 -5.87 40.41
CA SER A 775 -4.92 -7.17 40.78
C SER A 775 -4.71 -8.26 39.74
N LEU A 776 -4.29 -7.93 38.50
CA LEU A 776 -4.03 -8.90 37.44
C LEU A 776 -2.67 -9.59 37.67
N LYS A 777 -2.59 -10.44 38.69
CA LYS A 777 -1.33 -11.05 39.15
C LYS A 777 -0.69 -12.02 38.16
N GLN A 778 -1.45 -12.50 37.17
CA GLN A 778 -0.95 -13.36 36.10
C GLN A 778 -0.41 -12.58 34.90
N LEU A 779 -0.44 -11.24 34.93
CA LEU A 779 0.01 -10.44 33.80
C LEU A 779 1.53 -10.55 33.62
N GLU A 780 1.93 -11.12 32.49
CA GLU A 780 3.32 -11.35 32.07
C GLU A 780 3.79 -10.27 31.09
N PHE A 781 2.89 -9.70 30.29
CA PHE A 781 3.21 -8.68 29.28
C PHE A 781 2.18 -7.54 29.26
N LEU A 782 2.69 -6.31 29.23
CA LEU A 782 1.89 -5.09 29.17
C LEU A 782 2.54 -4.07 28.22
N ASP A 783 1.86 -3.79 27.10
CA ASP A 783 2.26 -2.76 26.15
C ASP A 783 1.49 -1.47 26.40
N LEU A 784 2.21 -0.41 26.79
CA LEU A 784 1.71 0.93 27.07
C LEU A 784 2.39 1.98 26.19
N ALA A 785 3.00 1.56 25.07
CA ALA A 785 3.70 2.47 24.19
C ALA A 785 2.80 3.62 23.74
N GLU A 786 3.33 4.84 23.73
CA GLU A 786 2.59 6.03 23.27
C GLU A 786 1.28 6.30 24.06
N THR A 787 1.23 5.92 25.35
CA THR A 787 0.15 6.30 26.29
C THR A 787 0.53 7.51 27.15
N LYS A 788 -0.29 7.86 28.15
CA LYS A 788 0.03 8.90 29.14
C LYS A 788 0.69 8.35 30.41
N VAL A 789 1.10 7.09 30.40
CA VAL A 789 1.81 6.46 31.52
C VAL A 789 3.22 7.02 31.60
N THR A 790 3.64 7.43 32.79
CA THR A 790 4.99 7.89 33.07
C THR A 790 5.88 6.72 33.48
N ALA A 791 7.20 6.90 33.37
CA ALA A 791 8.16 5.93 33.90
C ALA A 791 7.91 5.64 35.40
N ALA A 792 7.57 6.66 36.19
CA ALA A 792 7.27 6.51 37.61
C ALA A 792 5.99 5.68 37.86
N GLY A 793 4.94 5.89 37.05
CA GLY A 793 3.72 5.08 37.12
C GLY A 793 3.98 3.61 36.77
N ALA A 794 4.77 3.37 35.72
CA ALA A 794 5.16 2.01 35.34
C ALA A 794 6.02 1.33 36.41
N GLU A 795 6.96 2.04 37.05
CA GLU A 795 7.75 1.53 38.17
C GLU A 795 6.88 1.20 39.40
N ALA A 796 5.87 2.03 39.68
CA ALA A 796 4.89 1.72 40.73
C ALA A 796 4.08 0.45 40.42
N LEU A 797 3.74 0.21 39.15
CA LEU A 797 3.08 -1.02 38.73
C LEU A 797 4.02 -2.24 38.81
N ARG A 798 5.29 -2.11 38.39
CA ARG A 798 6.31 -3.18 38.50
C ARG A 798 6.48 -3.68 39.93
N ARG A 799 6.39 -2.80 40.94
CA ARG A 799 6.41 -3.22 42.35
C ARG A 799 5.27 -4.16 42.73
N ASN A 800 4.11 -4.02 42.09
CA ASN A 800 2.93 -4.85 42.32
C ASN A 800 2.82 -6.07 41.39
N LEU A 801 3.51 -6.03 40.25
CA LEU A 801 3.58 -7.04 39.19
C LEU A 801 5.04 -7.26 38.76
N PRO A 802 5.89 -7.86 39.62
CA PRO A 802 7.34 -7.94 39.39
C PRO A 802 7.74 -8.80 38.19
N ASN A 803 6.88 -9.73 37.79
CA ASN A 803 7.11 -10.63 36.66
C ASN A 803 6.54 -10.09 35.33
N CYS A 804 5.90 -8.91 35.34
CA CYS A 804 5.31 -8.32 34.15
C CYS A 804 6.35 -7.50 33.37
N ARG A 805 6.58 -7.88 32.11
CA ARG A 805 7.33 -7.06 31.16
C ARG A 805 6.45 -5.91 30.69
N ILE A 806 6.85 -4.68 31.03
CA ILE A 806 6.15 -3.44 30.65
C ILE A 806 6.94 -2.69 29.58
N GLU A 807 6.29 -2.39 28.45
CA GLU A 807 6.78 -1.55 27.37
C GLU A 807 6.11 -0.17 27.42
N LEU A 808 6.88 0.92 27.24
CA LEU A 808 6.46 2.33 27.37
C LEU A 808 6.75 3.15 26.12
#